data_AF-A0A9D8H3W9-F1
#
_entry.id   AF-A0A9D8H3W9-F1
#
_cell.length_a   1.000
_cell.length_b   1.000
_cell.length_c   1.000
_cell.angle_alpha   90.00
_cell.angle_beta   90.00
_cell.angle_gamma   90.00
#
_symmetry.space_group_name_H-M   'P 1'
#
loop_
_entity.id
_entity.type
_entity.pdbx_description
1 polymer ?
#
loop_
_entity_poly.entity_id
_entity_poly.type
_entity_poly.pdbx_seq_one_letter_code
_entity_poly.pdbx_strand_id
1 'polypeptide(L)'
;MYLKAINLKGFKSFPDRTRLTFSQGVSVIVGPNGSGKSNITDAVLWALGEQSPLAVRGHSMPDVIFAGGKGQSGRRFAEVEVVIDNSEGRAASEFSEISITRRIERNGDGEYRLNGARCRLADVLEVLSDTNMGREMHSVISQGRVEAIVSSKPRDRRLLIEEAAGLGKHRKRRHRAQLKLERTRENLDRALDVEREARSRLRPLKRQAEAAERTAKLVAQEAELWAQLVAADLCEQDEQLRGSEAKLAEVRGKREGIEARLEEVRKQRAAIEERVASGEDERREQGRRLADARGAVERVRARAEAVDSAVRDLNAGLGERQLRLKQLDEGPEVGRAALERVAELERALETLGASEQGEELKQLRNEAAAAAERRNEAEAAMPALSEAAEQAAAALERATQMRDRARAEAAKAAERRAAMEGDLAAVEAKLARAAMEGSDEVLAGLIETGPGIERALSAALGERLRAAVVASVDEGVGRLADSDGASRALVSGHAAPGGEPSRPDPPVEGARPLLDLVKAEGAALEVAERLLADAWLVDVLTSLPGDFAGIAVTVDGDAFDGAARELRRLPREGTDPALAARSAREELVSRLEQRRSTEQRGTHELELAEEGLAKARSARDDSDLALREARRALDEASEEATRSAWLADRRAEREEERGDGAGAVKRARLEAELESERR
;
A
#
# COMPACT_ATOMS: atom_id res chain seq x y z
N MET A 1 -9.55 2.93 -73.50
CA MET A 1 -9.07 1.74 -72.73
C MET A 1 -9.70 0.47 -73.31
N TYR A 2 -8.91 -0.54 -73.69
CA TYR A 2 -9.41 -1.82 -74.23
C TYR A 2 -8.47 -2.99 -73.91
N LEU A 3 -8.99 -4.21 -73.93
CA LEU A 3 -8.18 -5.43 -73.77
C LEU A 3 -7.27 -5.60 -74.99
N LYS A 4 -5.95 -5.57 -74.80
CA LYS A 4 -4.94 -5.63 -75.87
C LYS A 4 -4.43 -7.05 -76.10
N ALA A 5 -4.18 -7.79 -75.02
CA ALA A 5 -3.74 -9.18 -75.11
C ALA A 5 -4.11 -10.00 -73.87
N ILE A 6 -4.22 -11.31 -74.04
CA ILE A 6 -4.26 -12.29 -72.95
C ILE A 6 -3.15 -13.31 -73.20
N ASN A 7 -2.30 -13.56 -72.20
CA ASN A 7 -1.35 -14.66 -72.20
C ASN A 7 -1.81 -15.73 -71.20
N LEU A 8 -1.95 -16.97 -71.68
CA LEU A 8 -2.41 -18.12 -70.91
C LEU A 8 -1.27 -19.14 -70.83
N LYS A 9 -1.03 -19.71 -69.66
CA LYS A 9 -0.07 -20.80 -69.48
C LYS A 9 -0.53 -21.76 -68.38
N GLY A 10 -0.72 -23.03 -68.74
CA GLY A 10 -1.17 -24.06 -67.80
C GLY A 10 -2.57 -23.82 -67.22
N PHE A 11 -3.38 -22.97 -67.87
CA PHE A 11 -4.71 -22.59 -67.42
C PHE A 11 -5.77 -23.41 -68.16
N LYS A 12 -6.51 -24.25 -67.43
CA LYS A 12 -7.57 -25.13 -67.98
C LYS A 12 -7.14 -25.79 -69.29
N SER A 13 -7.88 -25.60 -70.38
CA SER A 13 -7.60 -26.19 -71.70
C SER A 13 -6.32 -25.70 -72.40
N PHE A 14 -5.54 -24.80 -71.79
CA PHE A 14 -4.34 -24.20 -72.38
C PHE A 14 -3.06 -24.67 -71.64
N PRO A 15 -2.51 -25.85 -72.01
CA PRO A 15 -1.33 -26.41 -71.35
C PRO A 15 -0.04 -25.65 -71.66
N ASP A 16 0.07 -25.10 -72.88
CA ASP A 16 1.24 -24.37 -73.37
C ASP A 16 0.97 -22.86 -73.38
N ARG A 17 2.04 -22.07 -73.52
CA ARG A 17 1.93 -20.62 -73.57
C ARG A 17 1.16 -20.21 -74.82
N THR A 18 -0.05 -19.69 -74.63
CA THR A 18 -0.92 -19.19 -75.71
C THR A 18 -1.12 -17.70 -75.53
N ARG A 19 -0.82 -16.91 -76.56
CA ARG A 19 -1.07 -15.47 -76.59
C ARG A 19 -2.21 -15.17 -77.55
N LEU A 20 -3.23 -14.50 -77.05
CA LEU A 20 -4.36 -13.97 -77.83
C LEU A 20 -4.21 -12.46 -77.89
N THR A 21 -4.18 -11.89 -79.09
CA THR A 21 -4.14 -10.44 -79.31
C THR A 21 -5.49 -9.94 -79.77
N PHE A 22 -5.92 -8.82 -79.23
CA PHE A 22 -7.22 -8.22 -79.48
C PHE A 22 -7.04 -6.83 -80.08
N SER A 23 -7.82 -6.52 -81.11
CA SER A 23 -7.89 -5.18 -81.69
C SER A 23 -9.00 -4.38 -81.02
N GLN A 24 -8.91 -3.06 -81.12
CA GLN A 24 -9.99 -2.17 -80.72
C GLN A 24 -11.22 -2.43 -81.58
N GLY A 25 -12.41 -2.55 -80.96
CA GLY A 25 -13.66 -2.88 -81.64
C GLY A 25 -14.19 -4.25 -81.25
N VAL A 26 -14.69 -5.02 -82.22
CA VAL A 26 -15.32 -6.32 -81.99
C VAL A 26 -14.34 -7.45 -82.34
N SER A 27 -14.01 -8.27 -81.35
CA SER A 27 -13.25 -9.51 -81.52
C SER A 27 -14.17 -10.70 -81.30
N VAL A 28 -14.21 -11.64 -82.24
CA VAL A 28 -15.09 -12.83 -82.17
C VAL A 28 -14.24 -14.09 -82.00
N ILE A 29 -14.53 -14.85 -80.94
CA ILE A 29 -13.87 -16.13 -80.66
C ILE A 29 -14.80 -17.27 -81.08
N VAL A 30 -14.42 -18.01 -82.11
CA VAL A 30 -15.20 -19.14 -82.66
C VAL A 30 -14.47 -20.47 -82.50
N GLY A 31 -15.23 -21.57 -82.51
CA GLY A 31 -14.70 -22.93 -82.35
C GLY A 31 -15.78 -23.93 -81.96
N PRO A 32 -15.53 -25.24 -82.06
CA PRO A 32 -16.50 -26.28 -81.70
C PRO A 32 -16.73 -26.38 -80.19
N ASN A 33 -17.80 -27.06 -79.76
CA ASN A 33 -18.05 -27.29 -78.33
C ASN A 33 -16.88 -28.07 -77.70
N GLY A 34 -16.48 -27.67 -76.50
CA GLY A 34 -15.31 -28.24 -75.83
C GLY A 34 -13.95 -27.66 -76.24
N SER A 35 -13.89 -26.73 -77.21
CA SER A 35 -12.63 -26.12 -77.68
C SER A 35 -12.01 -25.08 -76.72
N GLY A 36 -12.54 -24.95 -75.49
CA GLY A 36 -12.00 -24.03 -74.48
C GLY A 36 -12.39 -22.55 -74.63
N LYS A 37 -13.34 -22.18 -75.50
CA LYS A 37 -13.76 -20.78 -75.71
C LYS A 37 -14.15 -20.06 -74.41
N SER A 38 -15.06 -20.66 -73.64
CA SER A 38 -15.54 -20.08 -72.38
C SER A 38 -14.43 -20.02 -71.31
N ASN A 39 -13.36 -20.81 -71.44
CA ASN A 39 -12.22 -20.75 -70.52
C ASN A 39 -11.41 -19.47 -70.72
N ILE A 40 -11.51 -18.80 -71.88
CA ILE A 40 -10.86 -17.51 -72.11
C ILE A 40 -11.55 -16.42 -71.27
N THR A 41 -12.89 -16.43 -71.21
CA THR A 41 -13.66 -15.53 -70.33
C THR A 41 -13.34 -15.79 -68.85
N ASP A 42 -13.26 -17.06 -68.46
CA ASP A 42 -12.87 -17.45 -67.10
C ASP A 42 -11.46 -16.97 -66.74
N ALA A 43 -10.52 -17.01 -67.70
CA ALA A 43 -9.16 -16.53 -67.50
C ALA A 43 -9.11 -15.03 -67.22
N VAL A 44 -9.92 -14.24 -67.95
CA VAL A 44 -10.03 -12.79 -67.73
C VAL A 44 -10.63 -12.49 -66.35
N LEU A 45 -11.77 -13.11 -66.00
CA LEU A 45 -12.39 -12.95 -64.69
C LEU A 45 -11.43 -13.30 -63.55
N TRP A 46 -10.72 -14.41 -63.71
CA TRP A 46 -9.75 -14.89 -62.75
C TRP A 46 -8.58 -13.93 -62.59
N ALA A 47 -7.96 -13.47 -63.68
CA ALA A 47 -6.84 -12.53 -63.61
C ALA A 47 -7.23 -11.18 -63.00
N LEU A 48 -8.45 -10.71 -63.23
CA LEU A 48 -8.93 -9.42 -62.75
C LEU A 48 -9.47 -9.45 -61.29
N GLY A 49 -9.47 -10.60 -60.62
CA GLY A 49 -9.71 -10.67 -59.17
C GLY A 49 -10.87 -11.55 -58.70
N GLU A 50 -11.51 -12.34 -59.57
CA GLU A 50 -12.57 -13.27 -59.16
C GLU A 50 -12.02 -14.36 -58.22
N GLN A 51 -12.58 -14.48 -57.02
CA GLN A 51 -12.11 -15.41 -55.98
C GLN A 51 -12.99 -16.65 -55.83
N SER A 52 -14.18 -16.66 -56.42
CA SER A 52 -15.11 -17.78 -56.35
C SER A 52 -14.70 -18.90 -57.32
N PRO A 53 -14.41 -20.13 -56.84
CA PRO A 53 -14.16 -21.28 -57.71
C PRO A 53 -15.33 -21.55 -58.67
N LEU A 54 -16.56 -21.38 -58.16
CA LEU A 54 -17.79 -21.58 -58.92
C LEU A 54 -17.92 -20.60 -60.08
N ALA A 55 -17.52 -19.33 -59.88
CA ALA A 55 -17.57 -18.31 -60.93
C ALA A 55 -16.58 -18.60 -62.08
N VAL A 56 -15.46 -19.25 -61.75
CA VAL A 56 -14.47 -19.74 -62.72
C VAL A 56 -14.74 -21.21 -63.07
N ARG A 57 -15.95 -21.74 -62.85
CA ARG A 57 -16.38 -23.10 -63.24
C ARG A 57 -15.43 -24.21 -62.76
N GLY A 58 -15.00 -24.15 -61.51
CA GLY A 58 -14.24 -25.17 -60.78
C GLY A 58 -14.86 -25.47 -59.41
N HIS A 59 -14.43 -26.55 -58.77
CA HIS A 59 -14.84 -26.89 -57.40
C HIS A 59 -13.90 -26.27 -56.36
N SER A 60 -12.62 -26.15 -56.69
CA SER A 60 -11.57 -25.52 -55.91
C SER A 60 -10.75 -24.54 -56.76
N MET A 61 -10.08 -23.55 -56.15
CA MET A 61 -9.26 -22.61 -56.92
C MET A 61 -8.09 -23.28 -57.67
N PRO A 62 -7.41 -24.31 -57.13
CA PRO A 62 -6.42 -25.08 -57.88
C PRO A 62 -6.95 -25.80 -59.14
N ASP A 63 -8.27 -25.97 -59.30
CA ASP A 63 -8.87 -26.63 -60.47
C ASP A 63 -8.72 -25.81 -61.76
N VAL A 64 -8.29 -24.55 -61.67
CA VAL A 64 -7.93 -23.74 -62.84
C VAL A 64 -6.63 -24.22 -63.51
N ILE A 65 -5.84 -25.06 -62.83
CA ILE A 65 -4.59 -25.63 -63.34
C ILE A 65 -4.91 -26.79 -64.28
N PHE A 66 -4.28 -26.82 -65.46
CA PHE A 66 -4.43 -27.92 -66.42
C PHE A 66 -4.12 -29.27 -65.75
N ALA A 67 -5.15 -30.12 -65.68
CA ALA A 67 -5.10 -31.41 -65.00
C ALA A 67 -4.37 -32.52 -65.80
N GLY A 68 -4.12 -32.31 -67.10
CA GLY A 68 -3.56 -33.33 -68.00
C GLY A 68 -4.59 -33.85 -69.00
N GLY A 69 -4.12 -34.38 -70.13
CA GLY A 69 -4.96 -34.91 -71.22
C GLY A 69 -4.23 -36.00 -72.00
N LYS A 70 -4.87 -36.56 -73.05
CA LYS A 70 -4.28 -37.64 -73.86
C LYS A 70 -2.94 -37.18 -74.46
N GLY A 71 -1.84 -37.66 -73.89
CA GLY A 71 -0.46 -37.36 -74.32
C GLY A 71 0.22 -36.15 -73.65
N GLN A 72 -0.41 -35.47 -72.67
CA GLN A 72 0.21 -34.35 -71.96
C GLN A 72 0.01 -34.45 -70.44
N SER A 73 1.12 -34.28 -69.69
CA SER A 73 1.10 -34.24 -68.22
C SER A 73 0.47 -32.94 -67.69
N GLY A 74 -0.14 -33.02 -66.52
CA GLY A 74 -0.69 -31.85 -65.84
C GLY A 74 0.40 -30.82 -65.51
N ARG A 75 0.03 -29.53 -65.50
CA ARG A 75 0.97 -28.45 -65.15
C ARG A 75 1.04 -28.27 -63.63
N ARG A 76 2.15 -27.70 -63.14
CA ARG A 76 2.36 -27.41 -61.71
C ARG A 76 1.70 -26.10 -61.26
N PHE A 77 1.47 -25.19 -62.19
CA PHE A 77 0.86 -23.89 -61.95
C PHE A 77 0.02 -23.47 -63.16
N ALA A 78 -0.91 -22.55 -62.92
CA ALA A 78 -1.59 -21.78 -63.95
C ALA A 78 -1.18 -20.32 -63.82
N GLU A 79 -0.96 -19.67 -64.95
CA GLU A 79 -0.63 -18.26 -65.05
C GLU A 79 -1.46 -17.63 -66.16
N VAL A 80 -2.12 -16.52 -65.85
CA VAL A 80 -2.87 -15.71 -66.80
C VAL A 80 -2.40 -14.28 -66.65
N GLU A 81 -2.00 -13.67 -67.76
CA GLU A 81 -1.68 -12.26 -67.86
C GLU A 81 -2.67 -11.58 -68.79
N VAL A 82 -3.30 -10.52 -68.31
CA VAL A 82 -4.22 -9.67 -69.04
C VAL A 82 -3.55 -8.32 -69.26
N VAL A 83 -3.39 -7.93 -70.52
CA VAL A 83 -2.79 -6.65 -70.91
C VAL A 83 -3.89 -5.71 -71.41
N ILE A 84 -4.03 -4.57 -70.77
CA ILE A 84 -5.04 -3.56 -71.07
C ILE A 84 -4.32 -2.29 -71.55
N ASP A 85 -4.79 -1.73 -72.65
CA ASP A 85 -4.35 -0.41 -73.12
C ASP A 85 -4.98 0.68 -72.23
N ASN A 86 -4.13 1.50 -71.61
CA ASN A 86 -4.48 2.64 -70.77
C ASN A 86 -3.98 3.96 -71.38
N SER A 87 -3.82 4.04 -72.71
CA SER A 87 -3.29 5.24 -73.38
C SER A 87 -4.15 6.50 -73.15
N GLU A 88 -5.42 6.32 -72.78
CA GLU A 88 -6.36 7.41 -72.42
C GLU A 88 -6.31 7.80 -70.92
N GLY A 89 -5.46 7.17 -70.10
CA GLY A 89 -5.27 7.52 -68.68
C GLY A 89 -6.50 7.32 -67.78
N ARG A 90 -7.38 6.35 -68.11
CA ARG A 90 -8.62 6.11 -67.34
C ARG A 90 -8.39 5.32 -66.05
N ALA A 91 -7.39 4.45 -66.01
CA ALA A 91 -6.96 3.78 -64.79
C ALA A 91 -5.95 4.66 -64.04
N ALA A 92 -5.93 4.56 -62.70
CA ALA A 92 -4.97 5.23 -61.83
C ALA A 92 -3.56 4.62 -61.95
N SER A 93 -2.94 4.73 -63.13
CA SER A 93 -1.61 4.22 -63.44
C SER A 93 -0.87 5.19 -64.36
N GLU A 94 0.42 5.38 -64.10
CA GLU A 94 1.32 6.23 -64.91
C GLU A 94 1.71 5.58 -66.26
N PHE A 95 1.36 4.31 -66.45
CA PHE A 95 1.70 3.54 -67.64
C PHE A 95 0.60 3.57 -68.69
N SER A 96 1.00 3.68 -69.96
CA SER A 96 0.11 3.58 -71.14
C SER A 96 -0.43 2.16 -71.36
N GLU A 97 0.19 1.16 -70.76
CA GLU A 97 -0.28 -0.23 -70.75
C GLU A 97 -0.23 -0.78 -69.32
N ILE A 98 -1.26 -1.56 -68.97
CA ILE A 98 -1.39 -2.21 -67.67
C ILE A 98 -1.43 -3.71 -67.90
N SER A 99 -0.42 -4.44 -67.41
CA SER A 99 -0.41 -5.89 -67.36
C SER A 99 -0.75 -6.40 -65.97
N ILE A 100 -1.77 -7.24 -65.87
CA ILE A 100 -2.22 -7.88 -64.64
C ILE A 100 -1.98 -9.37 -64.78
N THR A 101 -1.07 -9.91 -64.00
CA THR A 101 -0.73 -11.33 -64.00
C THR A 101 -1.19 -11.97 -62.71
N ARG A 102 -1.99 -13.03 -62.82
CA ARG A 102 -2.34 -13.90 -61.71
C ARG A 102 -1.74 -15.28 -61.94
N ARG A 103 -1.08 -15.81 -60.90
CA ARG A 103 -0.52 -17.16 -60.89
C ARG A 103 -1.01 -17.91 -59.67
N ILE A 104 -1.30 -19.20 -59.83
CA ILE A 104 -1.61 -20.11 -58.72
C ILE A 104 -0.87 -21.44 -58.88
N GLU A 105 -0.40 -21.97 -57.77
CA GLU A 105 0.25 -23.28 -57.69
C GLU A 105 -0.67 -24.32 -57.04
N ARG A 106 -0.34 -25.61 -57.19
CA ARG A 106 -1.20 -26.72 -56.69
C ARG A 106 -1.39 -26.74 -55.17
N ASN A 107 -0.48 -26.12 -54.43
CA ASN A 107 -0.59 -25.96 -52.97
C ASN A 107 -1.60 -24.88 -52.55
N GLY A 108 -2.18 -24.13 -53.50
CA GLY A 108 -3.13 -23.05 -53.25
C GLY A 108 -2.48 -21.66 -53.14
N ASP A 109 -1.15 -21.57 -53.18
CA ASP A 109 -0.45 -20.28 -53.14
C ASP A 109 -0.69 -19.53 -54.45
N GLY A 110 -1.29 -18.35 -54.32
CA GLY A 110 -1.59 -17.44 -55.41
C GLY A 110 -0.77 -16.16 -55.32
N GLU A 111 -0.28 -15.68 -56.46
CA GLU A 111 0.49 -14.44 -56.57
C GLU A 111 -0.16 -13.52 -57.62
N TYR A 112 -0.24 -12.23 -57.29
CA TYR A 112 -0.60 -11.18 -58.25
C TYR A 112 0.63 -10.34 -58.61
N ARG A 113 0.73 -9.98 -59.88
CA ARG A 113 1.69 -9.00 -60.37
C ARG A 113 1.00 -7.94 -61.21
N LEU A 114 1.40 -6.69 -61.02
CA LEU A 114 0.96 -5.55 -61.80
C LEU A 114 2.20 -4.98 -62.50
N ASN A 115 2.20 -4.93 -63.83
CA ASN A 115 3.35 -4.52 -64.65
C ASN A 115 4.65 -5.27 -64.27
N GLY A 116 4.52 -6.54 -63.88
CA GLY A 116 5.63 -7.40 -63.44
C GLY A 116 6.02 -7.30 -61.96
N ALA A 117 5.57 -6.28 -61.23
CA ALA A 117 5.84 -6.12 -59.80
C ALA A 117 4.84 -6.89 -58.93
N ARG A 118 5.30 -7.54 -57.86
CA ARG A 118 4.43 -8.25 -56.88
C ARG A 118 3.49 -7.27 -56.19
N CYS A 119 2.20 -7.60 -56.16
CA CYS A 119 1.18 -6.77 -55.51
C CYS A 119 0.11 -7.62 -54.82
N ARG A 120 -0.73 -6.96 -54.01
CA ARG A 120 -1.89 -7.57 -53.37
C ARG A 120 -3.11 -7.47 -54.29
N LEU A 121 -4.09 -8.34 -54.08
CA LEU A 121 -5.39 -8.22 -54.75
C LEU A 121 -6.03 -6.84 -54.51
N ALA A 122 -5.87 -6.27 -53.31
CA ALA A 122 -6.37 -4.93 -53.00
C ALA A 122 -5.83 -3.86 -53.96
N ASP A 123 -4.56 -3.93 -54.30
CA ASP A 123 -3.88 -2.97 -55.19
C ASP A 123 -4.38 -3.13 -56.63
N VAL A 124 -4.57 -4.37 -57.10
CA VAL A 124 -5.18 -4.67 -58.41
C VAL A 124 -6.60 -4.12 -58.48
N LEU A 125 -7.39 -4.32 -57.43
CA LEU A 125 -8.77 -3.80 -57.34
C LEU A 125 -8.82 -2.28 -57.27
N GLU A 126 -7.84 -1.64 -56.64
CA GLU A 126 -7.73 -0.18 -56.55
C GLU A 126 -7.46 0.44 -57.93
N VAL A 127 -6.50 -0.09 -58.68
CA VAL A 127 -6.19 0.39 -60.04
C VAL A 127 -7.38 0.23 -61.00
N LEU A 128 -8.19 -0.82 -60.79
CA LEU A 128 -9.40 -1.10 -61.59
C LEU A 128 -10.69 -0.45 -61.03
N SER A 129 -10.62 0.22 -59.88
CA SER A 129 -11.81 0.73 -59.18
C SER A 129 -12.47 1.90 -59.92
N ASP A 130 -11.67 2.74 -60.59
CA ASP A 130 -12.15 3.89 -61.35
C ASP A 130 -12.51 3.56 -62.80
N THR A 131 -12.16 2.35 -63.28
CA THR A 131 -12.40 1.91 -64.66
C THR A 131 -13.64 1.04 -64.84
N ASN A 132 -14.41 0.81 -63.77
CA ASN A 132 -15.55 -0.12 -63.73
C ASN A 132 -15.16 -1.56 -64.13
N MET A 133 -13.89 -1.94 -63.96
CA MET A 133 -13.36 -3.29 -64.26
C MET A 133 -12.96 -4.08 -62.99
N GLY A 134 -13.29 -3.58 -61.79
CA GLY A 134 -12.97 -4.20 -60.49
C GLY A 134 -13.94 -5.32 -60.06
N ARG A 135 -13.84 -5.78 -58.80
CA ARG A 135 -14.48 -6.99 -58.19
C ARG A 135 -15.96 -7.24 -58.53
N GLU A 136 -16.73 -6.21 -58.82
CA GLU A 136 -18.13 -6.28 -59.28
C GLU A 136 -18.19 -6.06 -60.79
N MET A 137 -17.51 -6.92 -61.57
CA MET A 137 -17.34 -6.76 -63.02
C MET A 137 -18.67 -6.88 -63.76
N HIS A 138 -19.35 -5.75 -63.98
CA HIS A 138 -20.50 -5.68 -64.88
C HIS A 138 -20.09 -5.70 -66.36
N SER A 139 -18.78 -5.58 -66.64
CA SER A 139 -18.18 -5.55 -67.98
C SER A 139 -17.93 -6.94 -68.58
N VAL A 140 -17.88 -7.99 -67.76
CA VAL A 140 -17.69 -9.38 -68.22
C VAL A 140 -18.95 -10.19 -67.92
N ILE A 141 -19.72 -10.48 -68.97
CA ILE A 141 -20.95 -11.26 -68.85
C ILE A 141 -20.61 -12.74 -69.01
N SER A 142 -20.60 -13.47 -67.90
CA SER A 142 -20.47 -14.93 -67.90
C SER A 142 -21.81 -15.62 -68.21
N GLN A 143 -21.74 -16.90 -68.56
CA GLN A 143 -22.92 -17.72 -68.82
C GLN A 143 -23.83 -17.76 -67.59
N GLY A 144 -25.14 -17.53 -67.77
CA GLY A 144 -26.14 -17.49 -66.69
C GLY A 144 -26.21 -16.17 -65.90
N ARG A 145 -25.26 -15.24 -66.08
CA ARG A 145 -25.25 -13.96 -65.35
C ARG A 145 -26.43 -13.05 -65.72
N VAL A 146 -26.87 -13.07 -66.98
CA VAL A 146 -28.02 -12.29 -67.45
C VAL A 146 -29.30 -12.72 -66.73
N GLU A 147 -29.54 -14.03 -66.64
CA GLU A 147 -30.69 -14.59 -65.93
C GLU A 147 -30.65 -14.29 -64.43
N ALA A 148 -29.45 -14.36 -63.82
CA ALA A 148 -29.25 -14.00 -62.42
C ALA A 148 -29.56 -12.51 -62.13
N ILE A 149 -29.23 -11.60 -63.07
CA ILE A 149 -29.56 -10.17 -62.91
C ILE A 149 -31.06 -9.95 -63.04
N VAL A 150 -31.73 -10.61 -64.00
CA VAL A 150 -33.18 -10.48 -64.23
C VAL A 150 -34.00 -11.06 -63.07
N SER A 151 -33.53 -12.15 -62.47
CA SER A 151 -34.17 -12.81 -61.31
C SER A 151 -33.76 -12.24 -59.94
N SER A 152 -32.80 -11.31 -59.89
CA SER A 152 -32.33 -10.72 -58.64
C SER A 152 -33.39 -9.90 -57.90
N LYS A 153 -33.31 -9.86 -56.57
CA LYS A 153 -34.17 -9.04 -55.72
C LYS A 153 -33.99 -7.55 -56.05
N PRO A 154 -35.03 -6.70 -55.92
CA PRO A 154 -34.94 -5.26 -56.21
C PRO A 154 -33.79 -4.55 -55.47
N ARG A 155 -33.49 -4.95 -54.23
CA ARG A 155 -32.38 -4.39 -53.43
C ARG A 155 -31.00 -4.67 -54.04
N ASP A 156 -30.79 -5.89 -54.50
CA ASP A 156 -29.52 -6.31 -55.11
C ASP A 156 -29.37 -5.68 -56.49
N ARG A 157 -30.46 -5.60 -57.26
CA ARG A 157 -30.49 -4.91 -58.55
C ARG A 157 -30.20 -3.42 -58.43
N ARG A 158 -30.74 -2.76 -57.41
CA ARG A 158 -30.46 -1.35 -57.11
C ARG A 158 -28.97 -1.11 -56.88
N LEU A 159 -28.28 -2.02 -56.18
CA LEU A 159 -26.85 -1.90 -55.95
C LEU A 159 -26.06 -1.89 -57.28
N LEU A 160 -26.41 -2.77 -58.21
CA LEU A 160 -25.83 -2.81 -59.56
C LEU A 160 -26.05 -1.49 -60.32
N ILE A 161 -27.23 -0.90 -60.20
CA ILE A 161 -27.58 0.38 -60.84
C ILE A 161 -26.80 1.54 -60.20
N GLU A 162 -26.72 1.60 -58.87
CA GLU A 162 -25.97 2.63 -58.14
C GLU A 162 -24.46 2.58 -58.45
N GLU A 163 -23.91 1.38 -58.62
CA GLU A 163 -22.53 1.17 -59.07
C GLU A 163 -22.31 1.61 -60.51
N ALA A 164 -23.20 1.23 -61.43
CA ALA A 164 -23.15 1.67 -62.83
C ALA A 164 -23.26 3.20 -62.96
N ALA A 165 -24.02 3.85 -62.07
CA ALA A 165 -24.13 5.31 -61.98
C ALA A 165 -22.91 5.99 -61.31
N GLY A 166 -21.92 5.22 -60.85
CA GLY A 166 -20.71 5.75 -60.19
C GLY A 166 -20.95 6.30 -58.78
N LEU A 167 -22.09 5.99 -58.14
CA LEU A 167 -22.46 6.48 -56.80
C LEU A 167 -21.73 5.73 -55.67
N GLY A 168 -21.12 4.58 -55.97
CA GLY A 168 -20.38 3.76 -55.00
C GLY A 168 -19.27 4.52 -54.25
N LYS A 169 -18.56 5.44 -54.92
CA LYS A 169 -17.50 6.26 -54.31
C LYS A 169 -18.04 7.20 -53.23
N HIS A 170 -19.19 7.82 -53.48
CA HIS A 170 -19.84 8.73 -52.52
C HIS A 170 -20.39 7.96 -51.33
N ARG A 171 -20.96 6.77 -51.56
CA ARG A 171 -21.43 5.89 -50.49
C ARG A 171 -20.29 5.44 -49.57
N LYS A 172 -19.17 4.98 -50.15
CA LYS A 172 -17.96 4.60 -49.38
C LYS A 172 -17.40 5.79 -48.61
N ARG A 173 -17.34 6.99 -49.21
CA ARG A 173 -16.88 8.22 -48.53
C ARG A 173 -17.78 8.62 -47.37
N ARG A 174 -19.12 8.57 -47.55
CA ARG A 174 -20.09 8.86 -46.48
C ARG A 174 -19.93 7.88 -45.31
N HIS A 175 -19.82 6.58 -45.60
CA HIS A 175 -19.63 5.57 -44.56
C HIS A 175 -18.32 5.77 -43.78
N ARG A 176 -17.20 6.05 -44.46
CA ARG A 176 -15.92 6.37 -43.80
C ARG A 176 -16.02 7.62 -42.92
N ALA A 177 -16.70 8.67 -43.38
CA ALA A 177 -16.90 9.89 -42.62
C ALA A 177 -17.76 9.65 -41.36
N GLN A 178 -18.79 8.82 -41.49
CA GLN A 178 -19.67 8.46 -40.37
C GLN A 178 -18.93 7.67 -39.29
N LEU A 179 -18.14 6.66 -39.68
CA LEU A 179 -17.27 5.93 -38.75
C LEU A 179 -16.25 6.84 -38.05
N LYS A 180 -15.72 7.85 -38.76
CA LYS A 180 -14.79 8.83 -38.16
C LYS A 180 -15.50 9.73 -37.14
N LEU A 181 -16.74 10.14 -37.43
CA LEU A 181 -17.55 10.96 -36.54
C LEU A 181 -17.89 10.20 -35.25
N GLU A 182 -18.31 8.94 -35.36
CA GLU A 182 -18.61 8.06 -34.23
C GLU A 182 -17.39 7.93 -33.30
N ARG A 183 -16.22 7.59 -33.85
CA ARG A 183 -14.96 7.54 -33.09
C ARG A 183 -14.60 8.87 -32.41
N THR A 184 -14.92 9.99 -33.06
CA THR A 184 -14.62 11.33 -32.49
C THR A 184 -15.55 11.64 -31.32
N ARG A 185 -16.82 11.22 -31.38
CA ARG A 185 -17.78 11.35 -30.27
C ARG A 185 -17.34 10.51 -29.08
N GLU A 186 -16.97 9.25 -29.29
CA GLU A 186 -16.44 8.38 -28.23
C GLU A 186 -15.21 8.99 -27.54
N ASN A 187 -14.31 9.62 -28.31
CA ASN A 187 -13.15 10.30 -27.74
C ASN A 187 -13.52 11.55 -26.94
N LEU A 188 -14.53 12.31 -27.39
CA LEU A 188 -15.03 13.48 -26.66
C LEU A 188 -15.68 13.07 -25.34
N ASP A 189 -16.51 12.03 -25.35
CA ASP A 189 -17.17 11.52 -24.14
C ASP A 189 -16.12 11.11 -23.10
N ARG A 190 -15.07 10.39 -23.53
CA ARG A 190 -13.93 10.03 -22.67
C ARG A 190 -13.21 11.26 -22.10
N ALA A 191 -13.00 12.30 -22.90
CA ALA A 191 -12.35 13.52 -22.43
C ALA A 191 -13.20 14.24 -21.36
N LEU A 192 -14.53 14.27 -21.54
CA LEU A 192 -15.47 14.84 -20.58
C LEU A 192 -15.55 14.03 -19.28
N ASP A 193 -15.39 12.71 -19.34
CA ASP A 193 -15.31 11.87 -18.15
C ASP A 193 -14.04 12.17 -17.34
N VAL A 194 -12.88 12.27 -18.01
CA VAL A 194 -11.61 12.66 -17.38
C VAL A 194 -11.71 14.06 -16.77
N GLU A 195 -12.36 15.01 -17.45
CA GLU A 195 -12.58 16.35 -16.90
C GLU A 195 -13.43 16.31 -15.62
N ARG A 196 -14.52 15.52 -15.63
CA ARG A 196 -15.39 15.35 -14.45
C ARG A 196 -14.64 14.71 -13.28
N GLU A 197 -13.80 13.72 -13.54
CA GLU A 197 -12.93 13.10 -12.54
C GLU A 197 -11.89 14.09 -11.98
N ALA A 198 -11.25 14.89 -12.84
CA ALA A 198 -10.30 15.91 -12.41
C ALA A 198 -10.98 16.98 -11.53
N ARG A 199 -12.18 17.42 -11.91
CA ARG A 199 -12.98 18.36 -11.10
C ARG A 199 -13.38 17.78 -9.75
N SER A 200 -13.72 16.50 -9.67
CA SER A 200 -14.08 15.87 -8.39
C SER A 200 -12.88 15.81 -7.44
N ARG A 201 -11.65 15.62 -7.97
CA ARG A 201 -10.39 15.63 -7.20
C ARG A 201 -9.94 17.02 -6.74
N LEU A 202 -10.29 18.08 -7.45
CA LEU A 202 -9.91 19.47 -7.10
C LEU A 202 -10.47 19.94 -5.74
N ARG A 203 -11.71 19.58 -5.42
CA ARG A 203 -12.37 20.01 -4.16
C ARG A 203 -11.67 19.48 -2.89
N PRO A 204 -11.36 18.18 -2.76
CA PRO A 204 -10.61 17.69 -1.61
C PRO A 204 -9.17 18.22 -1.58
N LEU A 205 -8.50 18.35 -2.73
CA LEU A 205 -7.15 18.94 -2.79
C LEU A 205 -7.14 20.40 -2.29
N LYS A 206 -8.15 21.19 -2.65
CA LYS A 206 -8.31 22.56 -2.13
C LYS A 206 -8.46 22.56 -0.60
N ARG A 207 -9.27 21.66 -0.05
CA ARG A 207 -9.43 21.52 1.42
C ARG A 207 -8.12 21.12 2.10
N GLN A 208 -7.35 20.22 1.49
CA GLN A 208 -6.05 19.81 2.00
C GLN A 208 -5.04 20.96 1.98
N ALA A 209 -5.02 21.76 0.91
CA ALA A 209 -4.17 22.94 0.82
C ALA A 209 -4.54 23.99 1.90
N GLU A 210 -5.83 24.30 2.05
CA GLU A 210 -6.31 25.21 3.10
C GLU A 210 -5.97 24.70 4.51
N ALA A 211 -6.06 23.38 4.75
CA ALA A 211 -5.66 22.79 6.03
C ALA A 211 -4.14 22.90 6.26
N ALA A 212 -3.32 22.62 5.25
CA ALA A 212 -1.87 22.74 5.33
C ALA A 212 -1.42 24.18 5.59
N GLU A 213 -2.04 25.16 4.93
CA GLU A 213 -1.78 26.59 5.18
C GLU A 213 -2.13 27.00 6.62
N ARG A 214 -3.26 26.52 7.14
CA ARG A 214 -3.64 26.77 8.55
C ARG A 214 -2.64 26.15 9.51
N THR A 215 -2.23 24.91 9.27
CA THR A 215 -1.22 24.24 10.12
C THR A 215 0.10 24.97 10.07
N ALA A 216 0.58 25.39 8.90
CA ALA A 216 1.82 26.16 8.77
C ALA A 216 1.75 27.47 9.57
N LYS A 217 0.61 28.16 9.53
CA LYS A 217 0.39 29.37 10.33
C LYS A 217 0.39 29.08 11.83
N LEU A 218 -0.25 28.00 12.27
CA LEU A 218 -0.28 27.60 13.67
C LEU A 218 1.11 27.21 14.19
N VAL A 219 1.88 26.45 13.41
CA VAL A 219 3.27 26.08 13.76
C VAL A 219 4.15 27.33 13.89
N ALA A 220 4.00 28.30 12.99
CA ALA A 220 4.72 29.57 13.11
C ALA A 220 4.34 30.33 14.39
N GLN A 221 3.04 30.39 14.72
CA GLN A 221 2.55 31.02 15.95
C GLN A 221 3.01 30.28 17.21
N GLU A 222 3.01 28.95 17.19
CA GLU A 222 3.52 28.10 18.28
C GLU A 222 5.01 28.35 18.51
N ALA A 223 5.82 28.36 17.45
CA ALA A 223 7.24 28.65 17.55
C ALA A 223 7.52 30.05 18.12
N GLU A 224 6.74 31.05 17.72
CA GLU A 224 6.85 32.41 18.26
C GLU A 224 6.46 32.48 19.75
N LEU A 225 5.38 31.81 20.15
CA LEU A 225 4.98 31.73 21.56
C LEU A 225 6.02 30.98 22.41
N TRP A 226 6.59 29.89 21.90
CA TRP A 226 7.67 29.18 22.56
C TRP A 226 8.92 30.05 22.72
N ALA A 227 9.30 30.79 21.68
CA ALA A 227 10.43 31.72 21.77
C ALA A 227 10.18 32.80 22.83
N GLN A 228 8.95 33.32 22.93
CA GLN A 228 8.57 34.27 23.96
C GLN A 228 8.62 33.67 25.37
N LEU A 229 8.15 32.44 25.55
CA LEU A 229 8.20 31.73 26.83
C LEU A 229 9.65 31.50 27.28
N VAL A 230 10.49 30.96 26.38
CA VAL A 230 11.91 30.72 26.67
C VAL A 230 12.63 32.04 26.97
N ALA A 231 12.30 33.12 26.27
CA ALA A 231 12.87 34.43 26.57
C ALA A 231 12.46 34.93 27.97
N ALA A 232 11.21 34.74 28.37
CA ALA A 232 10.73 35.08 29.71
C ALA A 232 11.44 34.26 30.79
N ASP A 233 11.55 32.95 30.60
CA ASP A 233 12.25 32.04 31.52
C ASP A 233 13.73 32.43 31.66
N LEU A 234 14.40 32.77 30.56
CA LEU A 234 15.79 33.25 30.57
C LEU A 234 15.93 34.56 31.35
N CYS A 235 15.00 35.50 31.20
CA CYS A 235 15.01 36.73 31.97
C CYS A 235 14.84 36.45 33.47
N GLU A 236 13.93 35.56 33.86
CA GLU A 236 13.76 35.17 35.26
C GLU A 236 15.02 34.50 35.83
N GLN A 237 15.62 33.57 35.09
CA GLN A 237 16.85 32.89 35.51
C GLN A 237 18.04 33.87 35.61
N ASP A 238 18.16 34.83 34.69
CA ASP A 238 19.20 35.87 34.76
C ASP A 238 19.01 36.77 36.00
N GLU A 239 17.78 37.14 36.34
CA GLU A 239 17.49 37.87 37.58
C GLU A 239 17.84 37.06 38.83
N GLN A 240 17.50 35.77 38.87
CA GLN A 240 17.85 34.88 39.97
C GLN A 240 19.36 34.69 40.10
N LEU A 241 20.07 34.58 38.97
CA LEU A 241 21.53 34.48 38.93
C LEU A 241 22.16 35.76 39.49
N ARG A 242 21.76 36.94 39.00
CA ARG A 242 22.24 38.24 39.50
C ARG A 242 21.98 38.39 41.01
N GLY A 243 20.81 38.00 41.48
CA GLY A 243 20.47 38.00 42.90
C GLY A 243 21.37 37.07 43.73
N SER A 244 21.73 35.91 43.19
CA SER A 244 22.63 34.94 43.82
C SER A 244 24.08 35.41 43.82
N GLU A 245 24.55 35.99 42.71
CA GLU A 245 25.88 36.60 42.60
C GLU A 245 26.05 37.76 43.59
N ALA A 246 25.02 38.61 43.75
CA ALA A 246 25.03 39.68 44.74
C ALA A 246 25.16 39.14 46.17
N LYS A 247 24.39 38.09 46.52
CA LYS A 247 24.50 37.42 47.83
C LYS A 247 25.87 36.79 48.03
N LEU A 248 26.42 36.15 47.00
CA LEU A 248 27.75 35.55 47.04
C LEU A 248 28.83 36.61 47.29
N ALA A 249 28.75 37.75 46.61
CA ALA A 249 29.65 38.88 46.80
C ALA A 249 29.56 39.43 48.23
N GLU A 250 28.35 39.57 48.78
CA GLU A 250 28.13 40.00 50.17
C GLU A 250 28.77 39.02 51.17
N VAL A 251 28.54 37.71 50.99
CA VAL A 251 29.10 36.67 51.87
C VAL A 251 30.63 36.63 51.77
N ARG A 252 31.20 36.77 50.57
CA ARG A 252 32.65 36.86 50.38
C ARG A 252 33.24 38.06 51.10
N GLY A 253 32.62 39.25 50.96
CA GLY A 253 33.05 40.44 51.69
C GLY A 253 32.98 40.27 53.21
N LYS A 254 31.93 39.60 53.73
CA LYS A 254 31.84 39.24 55.15
C LYS A 254 32.95 38.29 55.57
N ARG A 255 33.25 37.27 54.76
CA ARG A 255 34.32 36.29 55.02
C ARG A 255 35.68 36.98 55.09
N GLU A 256 36.01 37.82 54.10
CA GLU A 256 37.24 38.60 54.06
C GLU A 256 37.36 39.52 55.30
N GLY A 257 36.26 40.16 55.70
CA GLY A 257 36.23 40.97 56.93
C GLY A 257 36.45 40.15 58.20
N ILE A 258 35.92 38.93 58.28
CA ILE A 258 36.14 38.02 59.41
C ILE A 258 37.57 37.50 59.42
N GLU A 259 38.12 37.12 58.26
CA GLU A 259 39.52 36.69 58.12
C GLU A 259 40.48 37.79 58.55
N ALA A 260 40.24 39.04 58.15
CA ALA A 260 41.03 40.19 58.58
C ALA A 260 40.97 40.39 60.11
N ARG A 261 39.79 40.24 60.71
CA ARG A 261 39.63 40.30 62.18
C ARG A 261 40.33 39.13 62.89
N LEU A 262 40.26 37.93 62.33
CA LEU A 262 40.94 36.75 62.88
C LEU A 262 42.46 36.96 62.88
N GLU A 263 42.99 37.52 61.79
CA GLU A 263 44.42 37.80 61.67
C GLU A 263 44.87 38.88 62.65
N GLU A 264 44.05 39.90 62.87
CA GLU A 264 44.30 40.92 63.91
C GLU A 264 44.31 40.30 65.31
N VAL A 265 43.32 39.46 65.63
CA VAL A 265 43.27 38.75 66.92
C VAL A 265 44.48 37.81 67.09
N ARG A 266 44.93 37.15 66.03
CA ARG A 266 46.15 36.32 66.06
C ARG A 266 47.39 37.14 66.38
N LYS A 267 47.56 38.31 65.75
CA LYS A 267 48.66 39.24 66.07
C LYS A 267 48.61 39.71 67.51
N GLN A 268 47.43 40.09 68.00
CA GLN A 268 47.26 40.50 69.40
C GLN A 268 47.59 39.37 70.36
N ARG A 269 47.13 38.14 70.07
CA ARG A 269 47.46 36.95 70.86
C ARG A 269 48.97 36.70 70.88
N ALA A 270 49.64 36.73 69.73
CA ALA A 270 51.09 36.54 69.65
C ALA A 270 51.85 37.59 70.49
N ALA A 271 51.44 38.86 70.43
CA ALA A 271 52.03 39.92 71.26
C ALA A 271 51.80 39.71 72.76
N ILE A 272 50.64 39.17 73.16
CA ILE A 272 50.36 38.82 74.56
C ILE A 272 51.23 37.62 74.98
N GLU A 273 51.34 36.59 74.16
CA GLU A 273 52.18 35.42 74.43
C GLU A 273 53.65 35.81 74.60
N GLU A 274 54.15 36.70 73.74
CA GLU A 274 55.52 37.25 73.86
C GLU A 274 55.71 38.02 75.18
N ARG A 275 54.73 38.85 75.57
CA ARG A 275 54.76 39.55 76.87
C ARG A 275 54.68 38.61 78.07
N VAL A 276 53.95 37.50 77.96
CA VAL A 276 53.87 36.48 79.02
C VAL A 276 55.21 35.76 79.12
N ALA A 277 55.79 35.33 77.99
CA ALA A 277 57.10 34.69 77.95
C ALA A 277 58.20 35.57 78.56
N SER A 278 58.24 36.86 78.17
CA SER A 278 59.20 37.80 78.75
C SER A 278 58.99 38.00 80.25
N GLY A 279 57.73 38.08 80.71
CA GLY A 279 57.41 38.19 82.13
C GLY A 279 57.75 36.93 82.93
N GLU A 280 57.63 35.74 82.34
CA GLU A 280 58.08 34.50 82.95
C GLU A 280 59.60 34.43 83.06
N ASP A 281 60.34 34.88 82.04
CA ASP A 281 61.80 34.97 82.07
C ASP A 281 62.29 35.94 83.14
N GLU A 282 61.67 37.12 83.25
CA GLU A 282 61.93 38.07 84.33
C GLU A 282 61.65 37.44 85.71
N ARG A 283 60.55 36.70 85.85
CA ARG A 283 60.20 35.99 87.09
C ARG A 283 61.22 34.90 87.42
N ARG A 284 61.68 34.13 86.43
CA ARG A 284 62.74 33.11 86.61
C ARG A 284 64.04 33.76 87.08
N GLU A 285 64.42 34.89 86.47
CA GLU A 285 65.61 35.64 86.86
C GLU A 285 65.51 36.22 88.28
N GLN A 286 64.37 36.81 88.63
CA GLN A 286 64.11 37.25 90.00
C GLN A 286 64.11 36.09 91.00
N GLY A 287 63.55 34.94 90.61
CA GLY A 287 63.57 33.71 91.40
C GLY A 287 65.00 33.19 91.65
N ARG A 288 65.87 33.23 90.64
CA ARG A 288 67.30 32.91 90.77
C ARG A 288 67.99 33.87 91.73
N ARG A 289 67.82 35.18 91.56
CA ARG A 289 68.39 36.19 92.47
C ARG A 289 67.93 36.01 93.92
N LEU A 290 66.66 35.68 94.12
CA LEU A 290 66.11 35.39 95.45
C LEU A 290 66.71 34.10 96.04
N ALA A 291 66.86 33.05 95.24
CA ALA A 291 67.50 31.81 95.65
C ALA A 291 68.98 32.02 96.01
N ASP A 292 69.71 32.81 95.22
CA ASP A 292 71.10 33.19 95.49
C ASP A 292 71.23 34.02 96.77
N ALA A 293 70.33 34.99 96.97
CA ALA A 293 70.28 35.80 98.19
C ALA A 293 69.94 34.96 99.42
N ARG A 294 68.96 34.04 99.32
CA ARG A 294 68.63 33.09 100.39
C ARG A 294 69.80 32.17 100.69
N GLY A 295 70.45 31.63 99.67
CA GLY A 295 71.67 30.84 99.83
C GLY A 295 72.80 31.63 100.47
N ALA A 296 72.94 32.92 100.16
CA ALA A 296 73.91 33.80 100.81
C ALA A 296 73.57 34.04 102.29
N VAL A 297 72.29 34.26 102.62
CA VAL A 297 71.82 34.38 104.00
C VAL A 297 72.07 33.10 104.79
N GLU A 298 71.75 31.93 104.23
CA GLU A 298 72.02 30.63 104.87
C GLU A 298 73.53 30.38 105.04
N ARG A 299 74.38 30.76 104.07
CA ARG A 299 75.84 30.72 104.24
C ARG A 299 76.32 31.65 105.35
N VAL A 300 75.75 32.85 105.48
CA VAL A 300 76.09 33.79 106.54
C VAL A 300 75.60 33.27 107.90
N ARG A 301 74.41 32.67 107.98
CA ARG A 301 73.91 31.98 109.18
C ARG A 301 74.80 30.81 109.57
N ALA A 302 75.09 29.90 108.65
CA ALA A 302 75.99 28.78 108.90
C ALA A 302 77.39 29.27 109.32
N ARG A 303 77.87 30.40 108.78
CA ARG A 303 79.13 31.01 109.18
C ARG A 303 79.05 31.69 110.54
N ALA A 304 77.93 32.31 110.88
CA ALA A 304 77.68 32.84 112.22
C ALA A 304 77.63 31.70 113.24
N GLU A 305 76.90 30.61 112.97
CA GLU A 305 76.84 29.40 113.78
C GLU A 305 78.22 28.72 113.90
N ALA A 306 79.00 28.68 112.82
CA ALA A 306 80.37 28.15 112.84
C ALA A 306 81.33 29.04 113.65
N VAL A 307 81.16 30.37 113.61
CA VAL A 307 81.92 31.30 114.46
C VAL A 307 81.49 31.16 115.93
N ASP A 308 80.20 30.98 116.19
CA ASP A 308 79.65 30.77 117.53
C ASP A 308 80.10 29.42 118.12
N SER A 309 80.18 28.38 117.28
CA SER A 309 80.82 27.10 117.59
C SER A 309 82.32 27.29 117.82
N ALA A 310 83.04 27.97 116.93
CA ALA A 310 84.48 28.21 117.07
C ALA A 310 84.82 29.00 118.34
N VAL A 311 83.96 29.93 118.79
CA VAL A 311 84.11 30.66 120.07
C VAL A 311 83.84 29.75 121.27
N ARG A 312 82.92 28.79 121.17
CA ARG A 312 82.72 27.75 122.21
C ARG A 312 83.88 26.74 122.23
N ASP A 313 84.38 26.35 121.06
CA ASP A 313 85.46 25.38 120.89
C ASP A 313 86.83 25.97 121.28
N LEU A 314 87.07 27.27 121.06
CA LEU A 314 88.27 27.99 121.53
C LEU A 314 88.28 28.19 123.06
N ASN A 315 87.12 28.29 123.71
CA ASN A 315 87.02 28.39 125.17
C ASN A 315 87.06 27.04 125.88
N ALA A 316 86.70 25.93 125.20
CA ALA A 316 86.76 24.58 125.76
C ALA A 316 88.07 23.82 125.44
N GLY A 317 88.81 24.22 124.39
CA GLY A 317 89.95 23.48 123.83
C GLY A 317 91.34 23.74 124.42
N LEU A 318 91.50 24.67 125.39
CA LEU A 318 92.78 24.89 126.10
C LEU A 318 93.03 23.90 127.27
N GLY A 319 92.06 23.02 127.56
CA GLY A 319 92.14 22.06 128.67
C GLY A 319 92.71 20.69 128.31
N GLU A 320 92.55 20.19 127.09
CA GLU A 320 92.83 18.78 126.81
C GLU A 320 93.53 18.58 125.47
N ARG A 321 94.77 19.07 125.43
CA ARG A 321 95.76 18.72 124.42
C ARG A 321 96.49 17.42 124.78
N GLN A 322 95.80 16.39 125.25
CA GLN A 322 96.41 15.10 125.51
C GLN A 322 95.49 13.95 125.16
N LEU A 323 96.01 13.14 124.23
CA LEU A 323 95.64 11.78 123.89
C LEU A 323 94.57 11.56 122.81
N ARG A 324 95.14 10.97 121.74
CA ARG A 324 94.59 9.96 120.84
C ARG A 324 93.91 10.50 119.59
N LEU A 325 94.63 10.48 118.47
CA LEU A 325 94.92 9.28 117.64
C LEU A 325 93.69 8.74 116.94
N LYS A 326 93.84 8.78 115.60
CA LYS A 326 93.40 7.80 114.59
C LYS A 326 92.04 8.02 113.92
N GLN A 327 92.19 8.32 112.62
CA GLN A 327 91.70 7.54 111.47
C GLN A 327 90.30 7.83 110.90
N LEU A 328 90.32 8.01 109.55
CA LEU A 328 89.40 7.47 108.51
C LEU A 328 87.94 8.00 108.57
N ASP A 329 87.16 8.20 107.50
CA ASP A 329 87.27 7.98 106.05
C ASP A 329 86.04 8.66 105.37
N GLU A 330 86.11 8.77 104.02
CA GLU A 330 85.04 8.59 103.00
C GLU A 330 83.76 9.48 102.85
N GLY A 331 83.27 9.54 101.59
CA GLY A 331 82.13 10.31 101.00
C GLY A 331 80.72 9.84 101.39
N PRO A 332 79.61 9.89 100.57
CA PRO A 332 79.50 9.97 99.09
C PRO A 332 78.27 10.79 98.51
N GLU A 333 78.11 10.70 97.17
CA GLU A 333 76.93 10.73 96.23
C GLU A 333 75.61 11.52 96.48
N VAL A 334 75.02 12.06 95.38
CA VAL A 334 73.86 11.50 94.61
C VAL A 334 73.34 12.54 93.60
N GLY A 335 73.01 12.11 92.37
CA GLY A 335 72.22 12.93 91.43
C GLY A 335 71.83 12.22 90.12
N ARG A 336 70.69 11.52 90.13
CA ARG A 336 70.01 10.89 88.98
C ARG A 336 69.39 11.93 88.05
N ALA A 337 69.65 11.84 86.74
CA ALA A 337 68.78 12.40 85.69
C ALA A 337 69.04 11.71 84.34
N ALA A 338 68.20 10.73 83.99
CA ALA A 338 67.98 10.29 82.62
C ALA A 338 66.76 9.35 82.62
N LEU A 339 65.62 9.79 82.04
CA LEU A 339 64.58 8.95 81.41
C LEU A 339 63.25 9.69 81.08
N GLU A 340 63.24 11.01 80.80
CA GLU A 340 62.01 11.69 80.33
C GLU A 340 62.11 12.30 78.91
N ARG A 341 63.26 12.19 78.24
CA ARG A 341 63.48 12.79 76.92
C ARG A 341 63.17 11.92 75.71
N VAL A 342 62.82 10.64 75.92
CA VAL A 342 62.57 9.68 74.82
C VAL A 342 61.08 9.60 74.44
N ALA A 343 60.17 9.95 75.36
CA ALA A 343 58.73 9.84 75.12
C ALA A 343 58.12 10.99 74.28
N GLU A 344 58.82 12.13 74.16
CA GLU A 344 58.36 13.27 73.34
C GLU A 344 58.68 13.11 71.84
N LEU A 345 59.70 12.31 71.49
CA LEU A 345 60.14 12.14 70.10
C LEU A 345 59.36 11.05 69.34
N GLU A 346 58.71 10.11 70.03
CA GLU A 346 57.94 9.04 69.39
C GLU A 346 56.55 9.53 68.91
N ARG A 347 55.95 10.55 69.53
CA ARG A 347 54.65 11.12 69.10
C ARG A 347 54.75 12.07 67.89
N ALA A 348 55.94 12.59 67.60
CA ALA A 348 56.16 13.47 66.44
C ALA A 348 56.31 12.71 65.11
N LEU A 349 56.46 11.39 65.15
CA LEU A 349 56.68 10.52 63.96
C LEU A 349 55.39 9.88 63.42
N GLU A 350 54.30 9.83 64.17
CA GLU A 350 53.01 9.27 63.71
C GLU A 350 52.17 10.23 62.86
N THR A 351 52.42 11.54 62.91
CA THR A 351 51.64 12.55 62.18
C THR A 351 52.11 12.82 60.75
N LEU A 352 53.14 12.11 60.28
CA LEU A 352 53.77 12.31 58.95
C LEU A 352 53.61 11.10 58.01
N GLY A 353 52.58 10.28 58.21
CA GLY A 353 52.29 9.06 57.42
C GLY A 353 51.04 9.09 56.54
N ALA A 354 50.18 10.11 56.64
CA ALA A 354 48.97 10.23 55.82
C ALA A 354 49.18 11.28 54.72
N SER A 355 49.65 10.84 53.56
CA SER A 355 49.69 11.66 52.36
C SER A 355 48.26 11.87 51.85
N GLU A 356 47.73 13.10 51.95
CA GLU A 356 46.46 13.54 51.32
C GLU A 356 46.42 13.22 49.81
N GLN A 357 47.58 13.03 49.18
CA GLN A 357 47.71 12.78 47.74
C GLN A 357 47.47 11.30 47.36
N GLY A 358 47.75 10.36 48.27
CA GLY A 358 47.50 8.94 48.05
C GLY A 358 46.02 8.54 48.15
N GLU A 359 45.20 9.32 48.86
CA GLU A 359 43.74 9.13 48.90
C GLU A 359 43.07 9.63 47.62
N GLU A 360 43.50 10.76 47.06
CA GLU A 360 42.98 11.28 45.79
C GLU A 360 43.31 10.36 44.60
N LEU A 361 44.50 9.74 44.56
CA LEU A 361 44.85 8.78 43.51
C LEU A 361 43.98 7.50 43.59
N LYS A 362 43.67 7.03 44.80
CA LYS A 362 42.75 5.91 45.01
C LYS A 362 41.32 6.28 44.58
N GLN A 363 40.90 7.51 44.83
CA GLN A 363 39.59 8.00 44.43
C GLN A 363 39.44 8.04 42.90
N LEU A 364 40.42 8.59 42.18
CA LEU A 364 40.43 8.61 40.71
C LEU A 364 40.47 7.20 40.09
N ARG A 365 41.18 6.26 40.71
CA ARG A 365 41.18 4.84 40.27
C ARG A 365 39.84 4.17 40.50
N ASN A 366 39.16 4.45 41.60
CA ASN A 366 37.82 3.93 41.87
C ASN A 366 36.78 4.53 40.91
N GLU A 367 36.87 5.82 40.59
CA GLU A 367 36.03 6.48 39.59
C GLU A 367 36.25 5.88 38.19
N ALA A 368 37.50 5.62 37.80
CA ALA A 368 37.83 4.94 36.54
C ALA A 368 37.27 3.50 36.49
N ALA A 369 37.37 2.76 37.60
CA ALA A 369 36.82 1.40 37.68
C ALA A 369 35.28 1.40 37.59
N ALA A 370 34.61 2.32 38.28
CA ALA A 370 33.15 2.45 38.24
C ALA A 370 32.64 2.91 36.86
N ALA A 371 33.38 3.77 36.16
CA ALA A 371 33.05 4.15 34.79
C ALA A 371 33.28 2.99 33.79
N ALA A 372 34.33 2.19 33.98
CA ALA A 372 34.59 1.00 33.17
C ALA A 372 33.52 -0.10 33.38
N GLU A 373 33.02 -0.27 34.61
CA GLU A 373 31.92 -1.19 34.91
C GLU A 373 30.62 -0.73 34.24
N ARG A 374 30.23 0.55 34.37
CA ARG A 374 29.08 1.14 33.66
C ARG A 374 29.18 0.97 32.14
N ARG A 375 30.38 1.15 31.57
CA ARG A 375 30.65 0.92 30.15
C ARG A 375 30.39 -0.55 29.78
N ASN A 376 30.94 -1.50 30.53
CA ASN A 376 30.78 -2.93 30.25
C ASN A 376 29.31 -3.36 30.35
N GLU A 377 28.56 -2.83 31.32
CA GLU A 377 27.12 -3.07 31.45
C GLU A 377 26.34 -2.53 30.24
N ALA A 378 26.62 -1.30 29.80
CA ALA A 378 26.00 -0.71 28.62
C ALA A 378 26.35 -1.48 27.33
N GLU A 379 27.61 -1.92 27.19
CA GLU A 379 28.10 -2.71 26.06
C GLU A 379 27.44 -4.10 26.03
N ALA A 380 27.24 -4.73 27.19
CA ALA A 380 26.56 -6.01 27.31
C ALA A 380 25.05 -5.94 27.02
N ALA A 381 24.40 -4.80 27.28
CA ALA A 381 22.99 -4.58 26.97
C ALA A 381 22.71 -4.34 25.47
N MET A 382 23.73 -3.96 24.69
CA MET A 382 23.57 -3.58 23.29
C MET A 382 23.04 -4.66 22.34
N PRO A 383 23.54 -5.90 22.37
CA PRO A 383 23.04 -6.96 21.50
C PRO A 383 21.54 -7.22 21.70
N ALA A 384 21.08 -7.27 22.95
CA ALA A 384 19.68 -7.53 23.28
C ALA A 384 18.75 -6.40 22.82
N LEU A 385 19.15 -5.14 23.01
CA LEU A 385 18.38 -3.97 22.55
C LEU A 385 18.37 -3.85 21.02
N SER A 386 19.49 -4.18 20.36
CA SER A 386 19.55 -4.22 18.89
C SER A 386 18.63 -5.29 18.33
N GLU A 387 18.64 -6.49 18.91
CA GLU A 387 17.75 -7.58 18.52
C GLU A 387 16.28 -7.22 18.74
N ALA A 388 15.94 -6.61 19.89
CA ALA A 388 14.60 -6.13 20.17
C ALA A 388 14.13 -5.08 19.14
N ALA A 389 14.99 -4.14 18.76
CA ALA A 389 14.69 -3.16 17.72
C ALA A 389 14.45 -3.84 16.35
N GLU A 390 15.30 -4.78 15.94
CA GLU A 390 15.12 -5.55 14.71
C GLU A 390 13.81 -6.34 14.69
N GLN A 391 13.47 -7.01 15.79
CA GLN A 391 12.21 -7.73 15.95
C GLN A 391 11.00 -6.79 15.86
N ALA A 392 11.08 -5.60 16.46
CA ALA A 392 10.04 -4.57 16.38
C ALA A 392 9.89 -4.01 14.95
N ALA A 393 10.99 -3.83 14.20
CA ALA A 393 10.93 -3.45 12.79
C ALA A 393 10.26 -4.53 11.93
N ALA A 394 10.63 -5.80 12.13
CA ALA A 394 10.01 -6.92 11.43
C ALA A 394 8.52 -7.08 11.79
N ALA A 395 8.13 -6.76 13.04
CA ALA A 395 6.73 -6.72 13.45
C ALA A 395 5.96 -5.59 12.77
N LEU A 396 6.55 -4.38 12.67
CA LEU A 396 5.96 -3.24 11.97
C LEU A 396 5.76 -3.51 10.48
N GLU A 397 6.75 -4.14 9.83
CA GLU A 397 6.63 -4.53 8.42
C GLU A 397 5.51 -5.54 8.20
N ARG A 398 5.43 -6.59 9.04
CA ARG A 398 4.34 -7.58 9.00
C ARG A 398 2.97 -6.93 9.22
N ALA A 399 2.84 -6.03 10.19
CA ALA A 399 1.60 -5.30 10.45
C ALA A 399 1.21 -4.41 9.26
N THR A 400 2.18 -3.77 8.61
CA THR A 400 1.95 -2.96 7.40
C THR A 400 1.42 -3.82 6.25
N GLN A 401 2.04 -4.97 6.01
CA GLN A 401 1.58 -5.93 4.99
C GLN A 401 0.17 -6.47 5.28
N MET A 402 -0.14 -6.76 6.55
CA MET A 402 -1.48 -7.18 6.97
C MET A 402 -2.52 -6.08 6.72
N ARG A 403 -2.22 -4.83 7.10
CA ARG A 403 -3.07 -3.67 6.83
C ARG A 403 -3.31 -3.48 5.34
N ASP A 404 -2.26 -3.57 4.52
CA ASP A 404 -2.39 -3.41 3.06
C ASP A 404 -3.26 -4.50 2.42
N ARG A 405 -3.14 -5.75 2.89
CA ARG A 405 -4.01 -6.86 2.44
C ARG A 405 -5.46 -6.62 2.85
N ALA A 406 -5.72 -6.31 4.12
CA ALA A 406 -7.06 -6.03 4.62
C ALA A 406 -7.71 -4.84 3.88
N ARG A 407 -6.94 -3.78 3.60
CA ARG A 407 -7.40 -2.62 2.84
C ARG A 407 -7.78 -2.99 1.41
N ALA A 408 -6.98 -3.81 0.74
CA ALA A 408 -7.27 -4.27 -0.61
C ALA A 408 -8.51 -5.17 -0.67
N GLU A 409 -8.72 -6.03 0.33
CA GLU A 409 -9.90 -6.89 0.43
C GLU A 409 -11.17 -6.09 0.73
N ALA A 410 -11.12 -5.15 1.67
CA ALA A 410 -12.21 -4.23 1.96
C ALA A 410 -12.61 -3.40 0.74
N ALA A 411 -11.63 -2.87 -0.02
CA ALA A 411 -11.89 -2.12 -1.24
C ALA A 411 -12.58 -2.97 -2.32
N LYS A 412 -12.12 -4.21 -2.54
CA LYS A 412 -12.75 -5.15 -3.48
C LYS A 412 -14.18 -5.51 -3.07
N ALA A 413 -14.43 -5.67 -1.76
CA ALA A 413 -15.77 -5.95 -1.25
C ALA A 413 -16.72 -4.77 -1.49
N ALA A 414 -16.27 -3.55 -1.21
CA ALA A 414 -17.02 -2.32 -1.46
C ALA A 414 -17.33 -2.09 -2.96
N GLU A 415 -16.35 -2.31 -3.84
CA GLU A 415 -16.54 -2.19 -5.30
C GLU A 415 -17.59 -3.18 -5.83
N ARG A 416 -17.54 -4.44 -5.38
CA ARG A 416 -18.53 -5.46 -5.75
C ARG A 416 -19.94 -5.13 -5.26
N ARG A 417 -20.08 -4.55 -4.06
CA ARG A 417 -21.38 -4.06 -3.58
C ARG A 417 -21.88 -2.92 -4.46
N ALA A 418 -21.05 -1.93 -4.73
CA ALA A 418 -21.43 -0.77 -5.56
C ALA A 418 -21.88 -1.19 -6.97
N ALA A 419 -21.22 -2.19 -7.57
CA ALA A 419 -21.66 -2.76 -8.84
C ALA A 419 -23.06 -3.40 -8.74
N MET A 420 -23.32 -4.22 -7.71
CA MET A 420 -24.64 -4.82 -7.48
C MET A 420 -25.73 -3.80 -7.15
N GLU A 421 -25.40 -2.73 -6.43
CA GLU A 421 -26.32 -1.60 -6.20
C GLU A 421 -26.70 -0.92 -7.52
N GLY A 422 -25.75 -0.78 -8.45
CA GLY A 422 -26.01 -0.31 -9.81
C GLY A 422 -26.94 -1.25 -10.58
N ASP A 423 -26.72 -2.56 -10.50
CA ASP A 423 -27.60 -3.55 -11.13
C ASP A 423 -29.02 -3.52 -10.54
N LEU A 424 -29.14 -3.41 -9.21
CA LEU A 424 -30.43 -3.30 -8.52
C LEU A 424 -31.18 -2.03 -8.96
N ALA A 425 -30.51 -0.87 -8.97
CA ALA A 425 -31.09 0.39 -9.42
C ALA A 425 -31.56 0.32 -10.88
N ALA A 426 -30.83 -0.41 -11.74
CA ALA A 426 -31.24 -0.63 -13.13
C ALA A 426 -32.50 -1.51 -13.23
N VAL A 427 -32.63 -2.53 -12.38
CA VAL A 427 -33.84 -3.37 -12.31
C VAL A 427 -35.03 -2.59 -11.72
N GLU A 428 -34.82 -1.82 -10.66
CA GLU A 428 -35.83 -0.94 -10.08
C GLU A 428 -36.34 0.11 -11.09
N ALA A 429 -35.43 0.69 -11.89
CA ALA A 429 -35.81 1.59 -12.96
C ALA A 429 -36.65 0.92 -14.06
N LYS A 430 -36.41 -0.37 -14.35
CA LYS A 430 -37.26 -1.14 -15.28
C LYS A 430 -38.64 -1.41 -14.69
N LEU A 431 -38.70 -1.79 -13.41
CA LEU A 431 -39.96 -2.01 -12.69
C LEU A 431 -40.78 -0.71 -12.61
N ALA A 432 -40.15 0.43 -12.30
CA ALA A 432 -40.81 1.73 -12.26
C ALA A 432 -41.36 2.14 -13.63
N ARG A 433 -40.65 1.85 -14.73
CA ARG A 433 -41.18 2.10 -16.09
C ARG A 433 -42.38 1.22 -16.40
N ALA A 434 -42.32 -0.07 -16.06
CA ALA A 434 -43.45 -0.97 -16.25
C ALA A 434 -44.68 -0.51 -15.43
N ALA A 435 -44.48 -0.08 -14.18
CA ALA A 435 -45.53 0.49 -13.34
C ALA A 435 -46.20 1.72 -13.97
N MET A 436 -45.41 2.64 -14.57
CA MET A 436 -45.96 3.81 -15.28
C MET A 436 -46.72 3.45 -16.57
N GLU A 437 -46.41 2.31 -17.18
CA GLU A 437 -47.14 1.75 -18.33
C GLU A 437 -48.43 1.00 -17.92
N GLY A 438 -48.83 1.09 -16.63
CA GLY A 438 -50.05 0.47 -16.11
C GLY A 438 -49.90 -1.01 -15.73
N SER A 439 -48.67 -1.54 -15.65
CA SER A 439 -48.46 -2.96 -15.36
C SER A 439 -48.73 -3.35 -13.90
N ASP A 440 -48.80 -2.39 -12.98
CA ASP A 440 -49.08 -2.67 -11.56
C ASP A 440 -50.55 -3.03 -11.30
N GLU A 441 -51.44 -2.81 -12.26
CA GLU A 441 -52.85 -3.22 -12.18
C GLU A 441 -53.12 -4.53 -12.93
N VAL A 442 -52.11 -5.09 -13.62
CA VAL A 442 -52.23 -6.39 -14.28
C VAL A 442 -51.73 -7.53 -13.39
N LEU A 443 -52.21 -8.74 -13.63
CA LEU A 443 -51.92 -9.90 -12.79
C LEU A 443 -50.41 -10.15 -12.60
N ALA A 444 -49.58 -9.95 -13.62
CA ALA A 444 -48.11 -10.07 -13.51
C ALA A 444 -47.46 -9.08 -12.54
N GLY A 445 -48.05 -7.90 -12.36
CA GLY A 445 -47.61 -6.88 -11.39
C GLY A 445 -48.19 -7.09 -9.98
N LEU A 446 -49.10 -8.04 -9.79
CA LEU A 446 -49.73 -8.32 -8.49
C LEU A 446 -49.31 -9.66 -7.89
N ILE A 447 -48.49 -10.41 -8.63
CA ILE A 447 -48.00 -11.73 -8.25
C ILE A 447 -46.48 -11.72 -8.06
N GLU A 448 -46.01 -12.35 -6.98
CA GLU A 448 -44.61 -12.65 -6.71
C GLU A 448 -44.34 -14.15 -6.88
N THR A 449 -43.18 -14.50 -7.43
CA THR A 449 -42.80 -15.89 -7.70
C THR A 449 -41.40 -16.20 -7.19
N GLY A 450 -41.21 -17.42 -6.69
CA GLY A 450 -39.88 -17.93 -6.37
C GLY A 450 -38.97 -17.99 -7.60
N PRO A 451 -37.63 -17.89 -7.41
CA PRO A 451 -36.67 -17.85 -8.51
C PRO A 451 -36.74 -19.12 -9.37
N GLY A 452 -36.80 -18.92 -10.69
CA GLY A 452 -36.82 -20.00 -11.68
C GLY A 452 -38.21 -20.54 -12.04
N ILE A 453 -39.28 -20.05 -11.39
CA ILE A 453 -40.67 -20.46 -11.66
C ILE A 453 -41.36 -19.48 -12.64
N GLU A 454 -40.72 -18.37 -12.99
CA GLU A 454 -41.30 -17.30 -13.81
C GLU A 454 -41.69 -17.82 -15.19
N ARG A 455 -40.89 -18.72 -15.77
CA ARG A 455 -41.16 -19.38 -17.06
C ARG A 455 -42.33 -20.35 -16.98
N ALA A 456 -42.38 -21.16 -15.92
CA ALA A 456 -43.47 -22.10 -15.68
C ALA A 456 -44.80 -21.34 -15.49
N LEU A 457 -44.79 -20.25 -14.72
CA LEU A 457 -45.96 -19.40 -14.54
C LEU A 457 -46.37 -18.69 -15.83
N SER A 458 -45.40 -18.18 -16.60
CA SER A 458 -45.64 -17.58 -17.92
C SER A 458 -46.24 -18.59 -18.90
N ALA A 459 -45.84 -19.86 -18.84
CA ALA A 459 -46.37 -20.93 -19.68
C ALA A 459 -47.78 -21.39 -19.24
N ALA A 460 -48.06 -21.38 -17.92
CA ALA A 460 -49.37 -21.72 -17.37
C ALA A 460 -50.42 -20.63 -17.67
N LEU A 461 -50.09 -19.36 -17.41
CA LEU A 461 -51.05 -18.26 -17.43
C LEU A 461 -51.07 -17.50 -18.77
N GLY A 462 -49.97 -17.49 -19.52
CA GLY A 462 -49.89 -16.87 -20.85
C GLY A 462 -50.36 -15.41 -20.84
N GLU A 463 -51.25 -15.06 -21.79
CA GLU A 463 -51.80 -13.70 -21.90
C GLU A 463 -52.61 -13.25 -20.67
N ARG A 464 -53.04 -14.17 -19.79
CA ARG A 464 -53.77 -13.81 -18.56
C ARG A 464 -52.89 -13.02 -17.59
N LEU A 465 -51.56 -13.14 -17.68
CA LEU A 465 -50.63 -12.34 -16.89
C LEU A 465 -50.71 -10.84 -17.20
N ARG A 466 -51.13 -10.48 -18.41
CA ARG A 466 -51.28 -9.08 -18.85
C ARG A 466 -52.69 -8.54 -18.67
N ALA A 467 -53.60 -9.33 -18.07
CA ALA A 467 -54.96 -8.90 -17.83
C ALA A 467 -55.05 -8.03 -16.58
N ALA A 468 -55.81 -6.94 -16.65
CA ALA A 468 -56.11 -6.09 -15.50
C ALA A 468 -56.97 -6.85 -14.48
N VAL A 469 -56.64 -6.77 -13.19
CA VAL A 469 -57.47 -7.35 -12.12
C VAL A 469 -58.51 -6.30 -11.69
N VAL A 470 -59.79 -6.65 -11.75
CA VAL A 470 -60.92 -5.73 -11.47
C VAL A 470 -61.89 -6.33 -10.46
N ALA A 471 -62.59 -5.51 -9.70
CA ALA A 471 -63.49 -5.98 -8.64
C ALA A 471 -64.87 -6.44 -9.16
N SER A 472 -65.27 -5.98 -10.35
CA SER A 472 -66.58 -6.31 -10.94
C SER A 472 -66.54 -6.39 -12.47
N VAL A 473 -67.57 -7.00 -13.05
CA VAL A 473 -67.74 -7.06 -14.51
C VAL A 473 -67.92 -5.65 -15.10
N ASP A 474 -68.69 -4.77 -14.45
CA ASP A 474 -68.94 -3.40 -14.92
C ASP A 474 -67.66 -2.57 -14.96
N GLU A 475 -66.80 -2.70 -13.94
CA GLU A 475 -65.47 -2.09 -13.91
C GLU A 475 -64.56 -2.62 -15.02
N GLY A 476 -64.61 -3.93 -15.28
CA GLY A 476 -63.88 -4.57 -16.38
C GLY A 476 -64.28 -4.03 -17.75
N VAL A 477 -65.58 -3.82 -18.00
CA VAL A 477 -66.07 -3.25 -19.27
C VAL A 477 -65.60 -1.81 -19.45
N GLY A 478 -65.62 -1.00 -18.38
CA GLY A 478 -65.09 0.37 -18.42
C GLY A 478 -63.60 0.42 -18.78
N ARG A 479 -62.78 -0.42 -18.14
CA ARG A 479 -61.33 -0.45 -18.39
C ARG A 479 -60.94 -0.92 -19.79
N LEU A 480 -61.72 -1.83 -20.37
CA LEU A 480 -61.53 -2.28 -21.75
C LEU A 480 -61.96 -1.21 -22.78
N ALA A 481 -62.80 -0.25 -22.39
CA ALA A 481 -63.24 0.85 -23.25
C ALA A 481 -62.30 2.07 -23.21
N ASP A 482 -61.65 2.32 -22.07
CA ASP A 482 -60.83 3.53 -21.82
C ASP A 482 -59.32 3.38 -22.15
N SER A 483 -58.80 2.16 -22.31
CA SER A 483 -57.36 1.92 -22.44
C SER A 483 -56.92 1.54 -23.85
N ASP A 484 -55.91 2.24 -24.39
CA ASP A 484 -55.18 1.89 -25.62
C ASP A 484 -54.26 0.64 -25.46
N GLY A 485 -54.46 -0.20 -24.42
CA GLY A 485 -53.46 -1.22 -24.03
C GLY A 485 -53.92 -2.49 -23.31
N ALA A 486 -55.02 -2.52 -22.55
CA ALA A 486 -55.45 -3.76 -21.88
C ALA A 486 -56.40 -4.56 -22.79
N SER A 487 -55.97 -5.72 -23.29
CA SER A 487 -56.82 -6.59 -24.13
C SER A 487 -57.72 -7.53 -23.33
N ARG A 488 -57.55 -7.62 -22.00
CA ARG A 488 -58.22 -8.57 -21.10
C ARG A 488 -58.40 -8.00 -19.69
N ALA A 489 -59.48 -8.38 -19.01
CA ALA A 489 -59.72 -8.11 -17.59
C ALA A 489 -60.12 -9.39 -16.85
N LEU A 490 -59.60 -9.57 -15.63
CA LEU A 490 -59.89 -10.67 -14.73
C LEU A 490 -60.66 -10.14 -13.52
N VAL A 491 -61.90 -10.59 -13.38
CA VAL A 491 -62.75 -10.19 -12.27
C VAL A 491 -62.39 -11.01 -11.02
N SER A 492 -62.09 -10.33 -9.91
CA SER A 492 -61.92 -10.92 -8.59
C SER A 492 -63.29 -11.27 -7.97
N GLY A 493 -63.31 -12.22 -7.06
CA GLY A 493 -64.52 -12.80 -6.50
C GLY A 493 -64.59 -14.30 -6.72
N HIS A 494 -65.03 -15.00 -5.68
CA HIS A 494 -65.25 -16.44 -5.70
C HIS A 494 -66.39 -16.83 -6.65
N ALA A 495 -66.20 -17.90 -7.43
CA ALA A 495 -67.34 -18.67 -7.90
C ALA A 495 -68.13 -19.16 -6.66
N ALA A 496 -69.44 -19.03 -6.71
CA ALA A 496 -70.44 -19.23 -5.66
C ALA A 496 -70.18 -20.36 -4.62
N PRO A 497 -70.77 -20.27 -3.40
CA PRO A 497 -70.37 -21.03 -2.23
C PRO A 497 -70.90 -22.47 -2.27
N GLY A 498 -70.06 -23.46 -1.94
CA GLY A 498 -70.53 -24.83 -1.73
C GLY A 498 -69.49 -25.92 -1.91
N GLY A 499 -68.41 -25.86 -1.16
CA GLY A 499 -67.41 -26.93 -1.08
C GLY A 499 -66.06 -26.35 -0.71
N GLU A 500 -65.44 -26.84 0.37
CA GLU A 500 -63.99 -26.63 0.53
C GLU A 500 -63.32 -27.08 -0.77
N PRO A 501 -62.40 -26.29 -1.37
CA PRO A 501 -61.65 -26.75 -2.52
C PRO A 501 -60.86 -27.98 -2.09
N SER A 502 -61.34 -29.17 -2.44
CA SER A 502 -60.56 -30.39 -2.28
C SER A 502 -59.35 -30.23 -3.18
N ARG A 503 -58.16 -30.04 -2.59
CA ARG A 503 -56.92 -30.02 -3.37
C ARG A 503 -56.85 -31.33 -4.16
N PRO A 504 -56.77 -31.28 -5.50
CA PRO A 504 -56.64 -32.49 -6.30
C PRO A 504 -55.39 -33.25 -5.87
N ASP A 505 -55.46 -34.58 -5.91
CA ASP A 505 -54.28 -35.40 -5.69
C ASP A 505 -53.21 -35.09 -6.77
N PRO A 506 -51.91 -35.11 -6.41
CA PRO A 506 -50.85 -34.85 -7.36
C PRO A 506 -50.92 -35.83 -8.54
N PRO A 507 -50.84 -35.35 -9.80
CA PRO A 507 -51.01 -36.20 -10.97
C PRO A 507 -49.88 -37.22 -11.16
N VAL A 508 -48.70 -36.92 -10.61
CA VAL A 508 -47.49 -37.77 -10.64
C VAL A 508 -46.67 -37.56 -9.37
N GLU A 509 -45.85 -38.55 -9.01
CA GLU A 509 -44.90 -38.43 -7.90
C GLU A 509 -43.92 -37.26 -8.14
N GLY A 510 -43.78 -36.37 -7.16
CA GLY A 510 -42.95 -35.16 -7.26
C GLY A 510 -43.62 -33.93 -7.87
N ALA A 511 -44.88 -34.03 -8.34
CA ALA A 511 -45.64 -32.87 -8.81
C ALA A 511 -45.91 -31.89 -7.66
N ARG A 512 -45.68 -30.59 -7.92
CA ARG A 512 -45.93 -29.52 -6.95
C ARG A 512 -47.04 -28.60 -7.45
N PRO A 513 -48.03 -28.21 -6.62
CA PRO A 513 -49.02 -27.20 -7.00
C PRO A 513 -48.32 -25.89 -7.34
N LEU A 514 -48.63 -25.30 -8.49
CA LEU A 514 -48.02 -24.03 -8.91
C LEU A 514 -48.46 -22.89 -7.99
N LEU A 515 -49.67 -22.97 -7.43
CA LEU A 515 -50.21 -22.01 -6.45
C LEU A 515 -49.34 -21.88 -5.19
N ASP A 516 -48.76 -22.99 -4.69
CA ASP A 516 -47.91 -22.98 -3.49
C ASP A 516 -46.54 -22.29 -3.74
N LEU A 517 -46.20 -22.03 -5.01
CA LEU A 517 -44.95 -21.38 -5.44
C LEU A 517 -45.13 -19.88 -5.77
N VAL A 518 -46.34 -19.37 -5.55
CA VAL A 518 -46.78 -18.03 -5.90
C VAL A 518 -47.25 -17.29 -4.64
N LYS A 519 -46.89 -16.01 -4.50
CA LYS A 519 -47.41 -15.13 -3.45
C LYS A 519 -48.21 -14.00 -4.09
N ALA A 520 -49.40 -13.73 -3.57
CA ALA A 520 -50.27 -12.66 -4.02
C ALA A 520 -51.14 -12.18 -2.85
N GLU A 521 -51.66 -10.95 -2.94
CA GLU A 521 -52.53 -10.36 -1.91
C GLU A 521 -53.85 -9.86 -2.51
N GLY A 522 -54.90 -9.81 -1.70
CA GLY A 522 -56.20 -9.23 -2.05
C GLY A 522 -56.84 -9.85 -3.30
N ALA A 523 -57.33 -9.01 -4.21
CA ALA A 523 -58.02 -9.41 -5.44
C ALA A 523 -57.16 -10.31 -6.36
N ALA A 524 -55.84 -10.16 -6.33
CA ALA A 524 -54.94 -10.98 -7.13
C ALA A 524 -54.79 -12.40 -6.59
N LEU A 525 -54.87 -12.57 -5.26
CA LEU A 525 -54.86 -13.89 -4.62
C LEU A 525 -56.08 -14.71 -5.06
N GLU A 526 -57.27 -14.13 -5.01
CA GLU A 526 -58.49 -14.81 -5.44
C GLU A 526 -58.45 -15.23 -6.92
N VAL A 527 -57.88 -14.37 -7.77
CA VAL A 527 -57.68 -14.67 -9.19
C VAL A 527 -56.62 -15.77 -9.38
N ALA A 528 -55.52 -15.73 -8.63
CA ALA A 528 -54.47 -16.73 -8.69
C ALA A 528 -54.96 -18.10 -8.20
N GLU A 529 -55.68 -18.17 -7.08
CA GLU A 529 -56.30 -19.38 -6.55
C GLU A 529 -57.21 -20.03 -7.58
N ARG A 530 -58.06 -19.26 -8.26
CA ARG A 530 -58.94 -19.77 -9.32
C ARG A 530 -58.18 -20.24 -10.56
N LEU A 531 -57.18 -19.48 -11.02
CA LEU A 531 -56.46 -19.80 -12.26
C LEU A 531 -55.43 -20.91 -12.09
N LEU A 532 -54.92 -21.12 -10.88
CA LEU A 532 -53.87 -22.09 -10.56
C LEU A 532 -54.36 -23.29 -9.75
N ALA A 533 -55.66 -23.39 -9.47
CA ALA A 533 -56.25 -24.50 -8.69
C ALA A 533 -55.83 -25.88 -9.19
N ASP A 534 -55.82 -26.08 -10.50
CA ASP A 534 -55.45 -27.34 -11.17
C ASP A 534 -54.12 -27.23 -11.95
N ALA A 535 -53.24 -26.29 -11.56
CA ALA A 535 -51.95 -26.08 -12.21
C ALA A 535 -50.80 -26.73 -11.42
N TRP A 536 -50.01 -27.56 -12.09
CA TRP A 536 -48.97 -28.39 -11.50
C TRP A 536 -47.61 -28.17 -12.18
N LEU A 537 -46.57 -28.01 -11.37
CA LEU A 537 -45.19 -28.08 -11.81
C LEU A 537 -44.73 -29.55 -11.81
N VAL A 538 -44.27 -30.03 -12.96
CA VAL A 538 -43.79 -31.40 -13.17
C VAL A 538 -42.42 -31.40 -13.87
N ASP A 539 -41.60 -32.41 -13.61
CA ASP A 539 -40.28 -32.52 -14.23
C ASP A 539 -40.38 -32.96 -15.70
N VAL A 540 -41.33 -33.84 -16.04
CA VAL A 540 -41.49 -34.41 -17.37
C VAL A 540 -42.97 -34.51 -17.73
N LEU A 541 -43.40 -33.91 -18.85
CA LEU A 541 -44.82 -33.94 -19.26
C LEU A 541 -45.29 -35.34 -19.71
N THR A 542 -44.39 -36.23 -20.12
CA THR A 542 -44.74 -37.58 -20.59
C THR A 542 -45.13 -38.55 -19.48
N SER A 543 -44.92 -38.20 -18.20
CA SER A 543 -45.33 -39.02 -17.06
C SER A 543 -46.80 -38.80 -16.67
N LEU A 544 -47.46 -37.79 -17.25
CA LEU A 544 -48.85 -37.46 -16.93
C LEU A 544 -49.81 -38.58 -17.35
N PRO A 545 -50.84 -38.87 -16.55
CA PRO A 545 -51.85 -39.85 -16.91
C PRO A 545 -52.69 -39.36 -18.10
N GLY A 546 -53.21 -40.29 -18.91
CA GLY A 546 -53.85 -39.98 -20.19
C GLY A 546 -55.15 -39.18 -20.08
N ASP A 547 -55.79 -39.24 -18.91
CA ASP A 547 -57.01 -38.55 -18.50
C ASP A 547 -56.75 -37.27 -17.67
N PHE A 548 -55.49 -36.81 -17.58
CA PHE A 548 -55.16 -35.56 -16.91
C PHE A 548 -55.90 -34.38 -17.55
N ALA A 549 -56.67 -33.66 -16.72
CA ALA A 549 -57.53 -32.54 -17.15
C ALA A 549 -57.02 -31.15 -16.75
N GLY A 550 -56.00 -31.07 -15.87
CA GLY A 550 -55.44 -29.81 -15.38
C GLY A 550 -54.40 -29.18 -16.31
N ILE A 551 -53.62 -28.24 -15.79
CA ILE A 551 -52.47 -27.64 -16.48
C ILE A 551 -51.18 -28.19 -15.87
N ALA A 552 -50.32 -28.81 -16.67
CA ALA A 552 -49.02 -29.27 -16.23
C ALA A 552 -47.93 -28.45 -16.92
N VAL A 553 -46.97 -27.92 -16.15
CA VAL A 553 -45.88 -27.09 -16.65
C VAL A 553 -44.53 -27.60 -16.19
N THR A 554 -43.50 -27.40 -17.01
CA THR A 554 -42.10 -27.63 -16.64
C THR A 554 -41.40 -26.31 -16.35
N VAL A 555 -40.27 -26.38 -15.64
CA VAL A 555 -39.40 -25.22 -15.35
C VAL A 555 -38.92 -24.52 -16.62
N ASP A 556 -38.73 -25.26 -17.71
CA ASP A 556 -38.28 -24.72 -19.00
C ASP A 556 -39.36 -23.92 -19.75
N GLY A 557 -40.61 -23.99 -19.29
CA GLY A 557 -41.76 -23.32 -19.89
C GLY A 557 -42.49 -24.15 -20.95
N ASP A 558 -42.39 -25.48 -20.88
CA ASP A 558 -43.29 -26.37 -21.62
C ASP A 558 -44.57 -26.57 -20.79
N ALA A 559 -45.73 -26.44 -21.42
CA ALA A 559 -47.04 -26.53 -20.77
C ALA A 559 -47.97 -27.48 -21.53
N PHE A 560 -48.67 -28.34 -20.81
CA PHE A 560 -49.75 -29.18 -21.31
C PHE A 560 -51.07 -28.78 -20.64
N ASP A 561 -52.05 -28.38 -21.44
CA ASP A 561 -53.42 -28.09 -21.02
C ASP A 561 -54.27 -29.33 -21.29
N GLY A 562 -54.61 -30.08 -20.23
CA GLY A 562 -55.30 -31.36 -20.31
C GLY A 562 -56.74 -31.23 -20.81
N ALA A 563 -57.43 -30.16 -20.42
CA ALA A 563 -58.79 -29.87 -20.85
C ALA A 563 -58.85 -29.47 -22.34
N ALA A 564 -57.94 -28.61 -22.79
CA ALA A 564 -57.85 -28.21 -24.20
C ALA A 564 -57.11 -29.23 -25.08
N ARG A 565 -56.44 -30.22 -24.47
CA ARG A 565 -55.51 -31.16 -25.12
C ARG A 565 -54.43 -30.44 -25.93
N GLU A 566 -53.93 -29.34 -25.41
CA GLU A 566 -52.97 -28.44 -26.07
C GLU A 566 -51.58 -28.57 -25.45
N LEU A 567 -50.54 -28.67 -26.28
CA LEU A 567 -49.15 -28.59 -25.85
C LEU A 567 -48.54 -27.26 -26.33
N ARG A 568 -48.03 -26.46 -25.39
CA ARG A 568 -47.44 -25.15 -25.63
C ARG A 568 -45.98 -25.14 -25.16
N ARG A 569 -45.13 -24.42 -25.89
CA ARG A 569 -43.75 -24.13 -25.49
C ARG A 569 -43.54 -22.63 -25.50
N LEU A 570 -43.15 -22.07 -24.36
CA LEU A 570 -42.77 -20.67 -24.27
C LEU A 570 -41.48 -20.45 -25.09
N PRO A 571 -41.39 -19.39 -25.92
CA PRO A 571 -40.14 -19.02 -26.59
C PRO A 571 -38.99 -18.89 -25.58
N ARG A 572 -37.74 -19.06 -26.03
CA ARG A 572 -36.57 -18.94 -25.14
C ARG A 572 -36.49 -17.58 -24.43
N GLU A 573 -37.06 -16.53 -25.01
CA GLU A 573 -37.15 -15.17 -24.42
C GLU A 573 -38.55 -14.83 -23.87
N GLY A 574 -39.48 -15.78 -23.80
CA GLY A 574 -40.90 -15.53 -23.62
C GLY A 574 -41.39 -15.31 -22.18
N THR A 575 -40.51 -15.19 -21.18
CA THR A 575 -40.92 -14.90 -19.79
C THR A 575 -41.57 -13.53 -19.72
N ASP A 576 -42.64 -13.38 -18.93
CA ASP A 576 -43.22 -12.06 -18.73
C ASP A 576 -42.19 -11.08 -18.12
N PRO A 577 -41.97 -9.90 -18.72
CA PRO A 577 -40.94 -8.96 -18.29
C PRO A 577 -41.11 -8.44 -16.85
N ALA A 578 -42.36 -8.31 -16.38
CA ALA A 578 -42.63 -7.80 -15.04
C ALA A 578 -42.28 -8.84 -13.97
N LEU A 579 -42.69 -10.10 -14.19
CA LEU A 579 -42.31 -11.22 -13.32
C LEU A 579 -40.79 -11.42 -13.27
N ALA A 580 -40.14 -11.44 -14.44
CA ALA A 580 -38.68 -11.61 -14.52
C ALA A 580 -37.91 -10.48 -13.81
N ALA A 581 -38.39 -9.23 -13.91
CA ALA A 581 -37.75 -8.10 -13.25
C ALA A 581 -37.94 -8.12 -11.72
N ARG A 582 -39.09 -8.59 -11.20
CA ARG A 582 -39.33 -8.71 -9.75
C ARG A 582 -38.50 -9.82 -9.11
N SER A 583 -38.47 -11.00 -9.70
CA SER A 583 -37.63 -12.09 -9.19
C SER A 583 -36.13 -11.73 -9.28
N ALA A 584 -35.70 -11.04 -10.34
CA ALA A 584 -34.34 -10.49 -10.42
C ALA A 584 -34.05 -9.45 -9.34
N ARG A 585 -35.01 -8.59 -8.98
CA ARG A 585 -34.88 -7.63 -7.86
C ARG A 585 -34.66 -8.36 -6.55
N GLU A 586 -35.50 -9.33 -6.22
CA GLU A 586 -35.43 -10.08 -4.96
C GLU A 586 -34.10 -10.86 -4.83
N GLU A 587 -33.66 -11.49 -5.92
CA GLU A 587 -32.36 -12.16 -5.95
C GLU A 587 -31.21 -11.18 -5.74
N LEU A 588 -31.24 -10.02 -6.40
CA LEU A 588 -30.23 -8.98 -6.22
C LEU A 588 -30.23 -8.42 -4.80
N VAL A 589 -31.40 -8.18 -4.19
CA VAL A 589 -31.52 -7.72 -2.79
C VAL A 589 -30.89 -8.74 -1.84
N SER A 590 -31.23 -10.02 -1.98
CA SER A 590 -30.66 -11.10 -1.15
C SER A 590 -29.13 -11.20 -1.29
N ARG A 591 -28.62 -11.13 -2.53
CA ARG A 591 -27.17 -11.13 -2.79
C ARG A 591 -26.49 -9.87 -2.23
N LEU A 592 -27.14 -8.71 -2.28
CA LEU A 592 -26.63 -7.45 -1.77
C LEU A 592 -26.52 -7.46 -0.25
N GLU A 593 -27.49 -8.06 0.45
CA GLU A 593 -27.41 -8.29 1.90
C GLU A 593 -26.20 -9.17 2.28
N GLN A 594 -26.00 -10.28 1.55
CA GLN A 594 -24.82 -11.13 1.75
C GLN A 594 -23.52 -10.36 1.49
N ARG A 595 -23.48 -9.51 0.46
CA ARG A 595 -22.31 -8.68 0.15
C ARG A 595 -22.05 -7.62 1.21
N ARG A 596 -23.10 -6.98 1.75
CA ARG A 596 -22.99 -6.04 2.85
C ARG A 596 -22.38 -6.68 4.09
N SER A 597 -22.77 -7.92 4.41
CA SER A 597 -22.12 -8.69 5.48
C SER A 597 -20.64 -8.95 5.21
N THR A 598 -20.25 -9.24 3.96
CA THR A 598 -18.83 -9.45 3.63
C THR A 598 -18.02 -8.15 3.68
N GLU A 599 -18.59 -7.03 3.27
CA GLU A 599 -17.94 -5.71 3.38
C GLU A 599 -17.74 -5.32 4.85
N GLN A 600 -18.76 -5.49 5.69
CA GLN A 600 -18.66 -5.24 7.13
C GLN A 600 -17.56 -6.06 7.81
N ARG A 601 -17.40 -7.33 7.40
CA ARG A 601 -16.27 -8.16 7.86
C ARG A 601 -14.93 -7.61 7.39
N GLY A 602 -14.81 -7.25 6.11
CA GLY A 602 -13.58 -6.67 5.56
C GLY A 602 -13.22 -5.33 6.20
N THR A 603 -14.20 -4.48 6.50
CA THR A 603 -13.95 -3.21 7.21
C THR A 603 -13.50 -3.45 8.65
N HIS A 604 -14.09 -4.43 9.34
CA HIS A 604 -13.68 -4.78 10.70
C HIS A 604 -12.26 -5.37 10.74
N GLU A 605 -11.90 -6.23 9.78
CA GLU A 605 -10.53 -6.75 9.64
C GLU A 605 -9.52 -5.64 9.34
N LEU A 606 -9.91 -4.62 8.55
CA LEU A 606 -9.08 -3.45 8.31
C LEU A 606 -8.86 -2.64 9.60
N GLU A 607 -9.91 -2.39 10.39
CA GLU A 607 -9.81 -1.69 11.68
C GLU A 607 -8.84 -2.42 12.63
N LEU A 608 -8.98 -3.74 12.76
CA LEU A 608 -8.08 -4.56 13.58
C LEU A 608 -6.62 -4.49 13.08
N ALA A 609 -6.42 -4.47 11.76
CA ALA A 609 -5.08 -4.35 11.18
C ALA A 609 -4.48 -2.95 11.38
N GLU A 610 -5.28 -1.89 11.35
CA GLU A 610 -4.84 -0.52 11.65
C GLU A 610 -4.46 -0.36 13.13
N GLU A 611 -5.24 -0.94 14.05
CA GLU A 611 -4.87 -1.01 15.47
C GLU A 611 -3.57 -1.79 15.70
N GLY A 612 -3.42 -2.93 15.02
CA GLY A 612 -2.20 -3.73 15.05
C GLY A 612 -0.97 -2.96 14.55
N LEU A 613 -1.14 -2.18 13.48
CA LEU A 613 -0.10 -1.32 12.93
C LEU A 613 0.30 -0.21 13.91
N ALA A 614 -0.67 0.42 14.57
CA ALA A 614 -0.42 1.45 15.58
C ALA A 614 0.39 0.89 16.76
N LYS A 615 0.01 -0.30 17.27
CA LYS A 615 0.75 -1.00 18.34
C LYS A 615 2.18 -1.35 17.92
N ALA A 616 2.36 -1.87 16.70
CA ALA A 616 3.68 -2.22 16.18
C ALA A 616 4.58 -0.99 15.98
N ARG A 617 4.00 0.15 15.56
CA ARG A 617 4.73 1.42 15.45
C ARG A 617 5.19 1.92 16.81
N SER A 618 4.31 1.93 17.82
CA SER A 618 4.69 2.30 19.19
C SER A 618 5.82 1.43 19.73
N ALA A 619 5.72 0.10 19.59
CA ALA A 619 6.75 -0.82 20.05
C ALA A 619 8.11 -0.60 19.36
N ARG A 620 8.08 -0.23 18.06
CA ARG A 620 9.29 0.12 17.30
C ARG A 620 9.91 1.43 17.80
N ASP A 621 9.10 2.44 18.03
CA ASP A 621 9.56 3.74 18.55
C ASP A 621 10.18 3.57 19.94
N ASP A 622 9.56 2.77 20.82
CA ASP A 622 10.07 2.47 22.17
C ASP A 622 11.42 1.73 22.11
N SER A 623 11.54 0.74 21.22
CA SER A 623 12.78 -0.04 21.05
C SER A 623 13.91 0.80 20.44
N ASP A 624 13.59 1.68 19.48
CA ASP A 624 14.55 2.62 18.89
C ASP A 624 15.01 3.67 19.90
N LEU A 625 14.12 4.14 20.77
CA LEU A 625 14.47 5.05 21.87
C LEU A 625 15.42 4.38 22.85
N ALA A 626 15.07 3.18 23.34
CA ALA A 626 15.92 2.43 24.28
C ALA A 626 17.31 2.14 23.70
N LEU A 627 17.39 1.81 22.41
CA LEU A 627 18.66 1.60 21.71
C LEU A 627 19.51 2.89 21.65
N ARG A 628 18.89 4.04 21.40
CA ARG A 628 19.59 5.34 21.36
C ARG A 628 20.07 5.76 22.74
N GLU A 629 19.25 5.60 23.77
CA GLU A 629 19.61 5.92 25.15
C GLU A 629 20.78 5.07 25.64
N ALA A 630 20.76 3.76 25.35
CA ALA A 630 21.85 2.88 25.74
C ALA A 630 23.14 3.13 24.93
N ARG A 631 23.06 3.52 23.65
CA ARG A 631 24.24 4.01 22.89
C ARG A 631 24.84 5.26 23.53
N ARG A 632 24.00 6.22 23.89
CA ARG A 632 24.45 7.45 24.56
C ARG A 632 25.11 7.16 25.89
N ALA A 633 24.52 6.27 26.70
CA ALA A 633 25.11 5.85 27.97
C ALA A 633 26.47 5.15 27.78
N LEU A 634 26.61 4.33 26.72
CA LEU A 634 27.88 3.69 26.37
C LEU A 634 28.95 4.71 25.99
N ASP A 635 28.60 5.71 25.18
CA ASP A 635 29.52 6.78 24.76
C ASP A 635 29.96 7.62 25.97
N GLU A 636 29.01 8.06 26.81
CA GLU A 636 29.28 8.83 28.04
C GLU A 636 30.17 8.04 29.02
N ALA A 637 29.87 6.76 29.26
CA ALA A 637 30.68 5.91 30.14
C ALA A 637 32.08 5.63 29.56
N SER A 638 32.20 5.51 28.23
CA SER A 638 33.49 5.33 27.55
C SER A 638 34.38 6.57 27.64
N GLU A 639 33.81 7.76 27.45
CA GLU A 639 34.52 9.03 27.63
C GLU A 639 34.95 9.22 29.08
N GLU A 640 34.06 8.95 30.05
CA GLU A 640 34.35 9.08 31.49
C GLU A 640 35.45 8.10 31.93
N ALA A 641 35.40 6.85 31.48
CA ALA A 641 36.44 5.85 31.77
C ALA A 641 37.80 6.27 31.19
N THR A 642 37.83 6.76 29.95
CA THR A 642 39.06 7.21 29.27
C THR A 642 39.66 8.43 29.98
N ARG A 643 38.81 9.39 30.36
CA ARG A 643 39.24 10.62 31.06
C ARG A 643 39.79 10.32 32.44
N SER A 644 39.10 9.50 33.22
CA SER A 644 39.51 9.15 34.59
C SER A 644 40.77 8.29 34.61
N ALA A 645 40.92 7.36 33.67
CA ALA A 645 42.15 6.58 33.49
C ALA A 645 43.34 7.48 33.10
N TRP A 646 43.16 8.39 32.14
CA TRP A 646 44.21 9.34 31.75
C TRP A 646 44.62 10.28 32.90
N LEU A 647 43.67 10.76 33.70
CA LEU A 647 43.94 11.58 34.87
C LEU A 647 44.70 10.80 35.95
N ALA A 648 44.39 9.51 36.14
CA ALA A 648 45.09 8.64 37.09
C ALA A 648 46.54 8.37 36.65
N ASP A 649 46.76 8.02 35.38
CA ASP A 649 48.11 7.77 34.83
C ASP A 649 49.00 9.02 34.91
N ARG A 650 48.48 10.18 34.45
CA ARG A 650 49.25 11.42 34.45
C ARG A 650 49.64 11.89 35.86
N ARG A 651 48.88 11.48 36.88
CA ARG A 651 49.13 11.81 38.28
C ARG A 651 50.10 10.81 38.92
N ALA A 652 50.02 9.53 38.56
CA ALA A 652 51.00 8.51 38.91
C ALA A 652 52.39 8.86 38.35
N GLU A 653 52.49 9.29 37.09
CA GLU A 653 53.75 9.75 36.47
C GLU A 653 54.36 10.94 37.25
N ARG A 654 53.52 11.89 37.71
CA ARG A 654 53.99 13.04 38.52
C ARG A 654 54.41 12.67 39.93
N GLU A 655 53.85 11.61 40.52
CA GLU A 655 54.30 11.06 41.80
C GLU A 655 55.64 10.35 41.65
N GLU A 656 55.83 9.60 40.56
CA GLU A 656 57.07 8.88 40.25
C GLU A 656 58.23 9.86 39.96
N GLU A 657 57.98 10.97 39.26
CA GLU A 657 58.95 12.05 39.03
C GLU A 657 59.33 12.84 40.31
N ARG A 658 58.49 12.84 41.36
CA ARG A 658 58.74 13.56 42.63
C ARG A 658 59.19 12.65 43.78
N GLY A 659 59.06 11.33 43.60
CA GLY A 659 59.31 10.32 44.63
C GLY A 659 60.76 10.19 45.09
N ASP A 660 61.72 10.76 44.37
CA ASP A 660 63.15 10.44 44.57
C ASP A 660 63.98 11.52 45.28
N GLY A 661 63.37 12.53 45.92
CA GLY A 661 64.16 13.67 46.46
C GLY A 661 63.83 14.16 47.86
N ALA A 662 62.56 14.39 48.20
CA ALA A 662 62.25 15.27 49.34
C ALA A 662 61.83 14.53 50.63
N GLY A 663 61.16 13.38 50.51
CA GLY A 663 60.67 12.60 51.66
C GLY A 663 61.73 11.71 52.32
N ALA A 664 62.56 11.06 51.51
CA ALA A 664 63.60 10.13 51.97
C ALA A 664 64.74 10.83 52.74
N VAL A 665 65.14 12.03 52.30
CA VAL A 665 66.22 12.82 52.94
C VAL A 665 65.83 13.34 54.32
N LYS A 666 64.55 13.67 54.54
CA LYS A 666 64.06 14.16 55.83
C LYS A 666 63.93 13.04 56.87
N ARG A 667 63.61 11.83 56.42
CA ARG A 667 63.51 10.62 57.24
C ARG A 667 64.89 10.10 57.68
N ALA A 668 65.85 10.04 56.75
CA ALA A 668 67.23 9.68 57.04
C ALA A 668 67.94 10.66 57.99
N ARG A 669 67.58 11.95 57.95
CA ARG A 669 68.14 12.98 58.84
C ARG A 669 67.62 12.85 60.29
N LEU A 670 66.36 12.47 60.46
CA LEU A 670 65.76 12.21 61.78
C LEU A 670 66.22 10.88 62.37
N GLU A 671 66.42 9.84 61.55
CA GLU A 671 66.99 8.56 61.98
C GLU A 671 68.45 8.71 62.44
N ALA A 672 69.25 9.57 61.79
CA ALA A 672 70.62 9.87 62.18
C ALA A 672 70.73 10.67 63.49
N GLU A 673 69.80 11.58 63.78
CA GLU A 673 69.76 12.30 65.06
C GLU A 673 69.34 11.37 66.22
N LEU A 674 68.41 10.45 65.98
CA LEU A 674 67.95 9.46 66.98
C LEU A 674 69.03 8.43 67.35
N GLU A 675 69.93 8.12 66.41
CA GLU A 675 71.06 7.21 66.63
C GLU A 675 72.24 7.90 67.33
N SER A 676 72.33 9.24 67.26
CA SER A 676 73.32 10.04 68.00
C SER A 676 72.96 10.28 69.47
N GLU A 677 71.67 10.33 69.83
CA GLU A 677 71.23 10.45 71.23
C GLU A 677 71.15 9.09 71.96
N ARG A 678 71.24 7.97 71.23
CA ARG A 678 71.27 6.60 71.80
C ARG A 678 72.68 6.11 72.17
N ARG A 679 73.74 6.84 71.78
CA ARG A 679 75.13 6.60 72.20
C ARG A 679 75.52 7.57 73.29
#